data_AF-A0AA95KLT2-F1
#
_entry.id   AF-A0AA95KLT2-F1
#
_cell.length_a   1.000
_cell.length_b   1.000
_cell.length_c   1.000
_cell.angle_alpha   90.00
_cell.angle_beta   90.00
_cell.angle_gamma   90.00
#
_symmetry.space_group_name_H-M   'P 1'
#
loop_
_entity.id
_entity.type
_entity.pdbx_description
1 polymer ?
#
loop_
_entity_poly.entity_id
_entity_poly.type
_entity_poly.pdbx_seq_one_letter_code
_entity_poly.pdbx_strand_id
1 'polypeptide(L)'
;MSPSLSWKAFTLLVFIIIGVRFYFLIHEEPSNTPSTALNVDSSGQLFNELYKAGQINISSDGIIHLPSMDKALAVQQTSGDLPSYSKLIDDLYNKVQGERVRKQVELWNLGHQFAAIRDDRPQTNEQNEWKVSDANNQRALTSVALVPAEFIYVSGNNLKPSFHDWRAGRAETNHPLLFQTEFTLKAQPSKVHIQIIGQIDPNTLQTALQTYNPKLEARPNPNSCQQNDNQAWELTLTLPAGKTPLSLSIPVTMVKTEQLRLDGVAVCAIPKDAILPAQGDACLARKPQEPLTDSASLTQSANAEVVELDSYNAQTPSPTPTNTPAEAIETHTCQGLDFQHYKIHWASQRLYVPSAARWNHQRNASYSVYTFDQLQDGKPQGAALTVPVDTAKPNEFRGEASALSEKLGLLPLVGQDKNDRYTLNGLLNQSNLPANSHTDFYLTINSQLQQAAQDTLSKHVKRQQHAEAAGALVVLNPQTGAILAAANVSPRPLIRGVHPWDRMAYAEIYPQQDPSQFRPWQGDTGFNAPGSSFKVVTALASLQAIKEGTPNSQQIESMLKGVSRAQFKAVTGLSPDSTNFSHLKLSQPIANYHSIPISQSFKPQDQVGLTEALRDSVNNWFIQLSFLSDYNTLPDGNKTQLSQMAHQLGFEPYFSLVPESLKLQRIPARHGGRGDVLNAFAGKLSVQNAQAQANQLAFNSIGQDMVVSPLQMAKVAAAIATGQIKQPYLIAWRDTEDLSASSQTSVELDVAHLAWLQTAMQAVVKSGTARGHFGKLTPYVYGKTGTAQAKPKGEALQDTAWFVGFYSKTKPSEASLAFACQITRADGGGGKICAPVVAEFLQTLDKANLLEVQHAKP
;
A
#
# COMPACT_ATOMS: atom_id res chain seq x y z
N MET A 1 -50.42 6.40 -33.95
CA MET A 1 -51.53 5.53 -33.48
C MET A 1 -50.95 4.19 -33.05
N SER A 2 -51.36 3.72 -31.88
CA SER A 2 -51.23 2.35 -31.37
C SER A 2 -52.65 1.71 -31.34
N PRO A 3 -52.87 0.48 -30.85
CA PRO A 3 -52.23 -0.80 -31.20
C PRO A 3 -53.26 -1.94 -31.44
N SER A 4 -52.79 -3.13 -31.81
CA SER A 4 -53.46 -4.43 -31.50
C SER A 4 -52.39 -5.55 -31.51
N LEU A 5 -52.27 -6.42 -30.48
CA LEU A 5 -53.17 -7.48 -29.96
C LEU A 5 -53.35 -8.68 -30.91
N SER A 6 -52.48 -9.71 -30.81
CA SER A 6 -52.82 -11.12 -31.08
C SER A 6 -51.72 -12.20 -30.80
N TRP A 7 -50.74 -12.00 -29.90
CA TRP A 7 -49.80 -13.08 -29.51
C TRP A 7 -49.51 -13.18 -28.00
N LYS A 8 -50.59 -13.20 -27.20
CA LYS A 8 -50.55 -13.38 -25.73
C LYS A 8 -51.56 -14.43 -25.21
N ALA A 9 -51.99 -15.37 -26.06
CA ALA A 9 -53.18 -16.20 -25.81
C ALA A 9 -53.02 -17.70 -26.16
N PHE A 10 -51.85 -18.31 -25.90
CA PHE A 10 -51.72 -19.77 -26.10
C PHE A 10 -50.80 -20.54 -25.12
N THR A 11 -50.13 -19.90 -24.15
CA THR A 11 -49.22 -20.65 -23.25
C THR A 11 -49.05 -20.03 -21.86
N LEU A 12 -50.16 -19.64 -21.22
CA LEU A 12 -50.20 -19.50 -19.75
C LEU A 12 -51.61 -19.85 -19.25
N LEU A 13 -51.68 -20.58 -18.13
CA LEU A 13 -52.90 -21.03 -17.43
C LEU A 13 -53.93 -21.87 -18.25
N VAL A 14 -53.64 -23.16 -18.38
CA VAL A 14 -54.61 -24.17 -17.87
C VAL A 14 -53.92 -24.96 -16.76
N PHE A 15 -53.93 -24.34 -15.58
CA PHE A 15 -53.66 -24.99 -14.29
C PHE A 15 -54.86 -25.87 -13.91
N ILE A 16 -54.60 -26.99 -13.21
CA ILE A 16 -55.59 -27.77 -12.42
C ILE A 16 -56.58 -28.57 -13.31
N ILE A 17 -56.86 -29.85 -13.06
CA ILE A 17 -57.98 -30.34 -12.23
C ILE A 17 -57.81 -31.87 -11.98
N ILE A 18 -57.82 -32.29 -10.69
CA ILE A 18 -58.10 -33.64 -10.13
C ILE A 18 -57.11 -34.80 -10.52
N GLY A 19 -56.68 -35.70 -9.61
CA GLY A 19 -56.87 -35.83 -8.15
C GLY A 19 -56.64 -37.28 -7.63
N VAL A 20 -56.71 -37.50 -6.29
CA VAL A 20 -56.58 -38.79 -5.53
C VAL A 20 -55.10 -39.29 -5.41
N ARG A 21 -54.41 -39.27 -4.25
CA ARG A 21 -54.54 -40.00 -2.93
C ARG A 21 -54.10 -41.49 -3.02
N PHE A 22 -53.42 -42.13 -2.04
CA PHE A 22 -53.11 -41.80 -0.62
C PHE A 22 -51.96 -42.69 -0.04
N TYR A 23 -51.60 -42.47 1.24
CA TYR A 23 -50.87 -43.31 2.22
C TYR A 23 -49.32 -43.21 2.43
N PHE A 24 -48.97 -42.40 3.44
CA PHE A 24 -47.95 -42.55 4.50
C PHE A 24 -46.76 -43.53 4.35
N LEU A 25 -45.54 -43.03 4.62
CA LEU A 25 -44.90 -43.32 5.92
C LEU A 25 -43.92 -42.22 6.38
N ILE A 26 -44.06 -41.89 7.66
CA ILE A 26 -43.41 -40.85 8.44
C ILE A 26 -41.94 -41.21 8.75
N HIS A 27 -41.04 -40.22 8.67
CA HIS A 27 -40.03 -39.98 9.71
C HIS A 27 -39.96 -38.46 9.93
N GLU A 28 -39.96 -38.03 11.20
CA GLU A 28 -39.94 -36.61 11.58
C GLU A 28 -38.50 -36.09 11.75
N GLU A 29 -38.30 -34.80 11.51
CA GLU A 29 -37.05 -34.11 11.84
C GLU A 29 -36.89 -33.93 13.36
N PRO A 30 -35.71 -33.48 13.80
CA PRO A 30 -35.70 -32.30 14.66
C PRO A 30 -35.19 -31.05 13.93
N SER A 31 -36.14 -30.19 13.56
CA SER A 31 -36.00 -28.74 13.35
C SER A 31 -34.95 -28.23 12.34
N ASN A 32 -35.41 -28.02 11.10
CA ASN A 32 -34.98 -26.85 10.32
C ASN A 32 -35.06 -25.54 11.13
N THR A 33 -34.05 -24.68 10.98
CA THR A 33 -34.29 -23.24 10.78
C THR A 33 -33.60 -22.82 9.48
N PRO A 34 -34.34 -22.31 8.48
CA PRO A 34 -33.72 -21.98 7.19
C PRO A 34 -32.88 -20.72 7.33
N SER A 35 -31.55 -20.85 7.12
CA SER A 35 -30.64 -19.71 7.04
C SER A 35 -30.89 -18.95 5.73
N THR A 36 -31.85 -18.01 5.75
CA THR A 36 -32.13 -17.09 4.64
C THR A 36 -30.90 -16.25 4.37
N ALA A 37 -30.16 -16.59 3.30
CA ALA A 37 -28.84 -16.05 3.00
C ALA A 37 -28.91 -14.60 2.49
N LEU A 38 -29.16 -13.65 3.42
CA LEU A 38 -29.23 -12.20 3.21
C LEU A 38 -28.26 -11.72 2.12
N ASN A 39 -28.79 -11.24 0.99
CA ASN A 39 -28.01 -10.49 0.02
C ASN A 39 -28.01 -9.01 0.43
N VAL A 40 -26.85 -8.39 0.31
CA VAL A 40 -26.55 -7.07 0.86
C VAL A 40 -25.91 -6.24 -0.23
N ASP A 41 -26.73 -5.44 -0.91
CA ASP A 41 -26.33 -4.79 -2.16
C ASP A 41 -25.61 -3.45 -1.93
N SER A 42 -25.66 -2.90 -0.72
CA SER A 42 -25.08 -1.59 -0.37
C SER A 42 -24.29 -1.55 0.95
N SER A 43 -23.39 -0.57 1.06
CA SER A 43 -22.61 -0.25 2.28
C SER A 43 -23.50 0.04 3.50
N GLY A 44 -24.53 0.85 3.33
CA GLY A 44 -25.47 1.20 4.40
C GLY A 44 -26.24 0.00 4.95
N GLN A 45 -26.71 -0.91 4.08
CA GLN A 45 -27.34 -2.17 4.52
C GLN A 45 -26.34 -3.07 5.27
N LEU A 46 -25.11 -3.20 4.76
CA LEU A 46 -24.08 -4.03 5.39
C LEU A 46 -23.76 -3.58 6.82
N PHE A 47 -23.56 -2.27 7.02
CA PHE A 47 -23.37 -1.70 8.36
C PHE A 47 -24.58 -1.96 9.28
N ASN A 48 -25.80 -1.78 8.77
CA ASN A 48 -27.03 -1.96 9.55
C ASN A 48 -27.22 -3.41 10.01
N GLU A 49 -27.05 -4.40 9.14
CA GLU A 49 -27.20 -5.81 9.52
C GLU A 49 -26.06 -6.28 10.44
N LEU A 50 -24.82 -5.78 10.25
CA LEU A 50 -23.71 -6.01 11.18
C LEU A 50 -23.96 -5.42 12.58
N TYR A 51 -24.60 -4.25 12.65
CA TYR A 51 -24.98 -3.59 13.91
C TYR A 51 -26.10 -4.38 14.62
N LYS A 52 -27.18 -4.73 13.91
CA LYS A 52 -28.27 -5.58 14.43
C LYS A 52 -27.79 -6.95 14.92
N ALA A 53 -26.81 -7.54 14.23
CA ALA A 53 -26.20 -8.82 14.62
C ALA A 53 -25.25 -8.69 15.84
N GLY A 54 -25.16 -7.52 16.48
CA GLY A 54 -24.31 -7.26 17.64
C GLY A 54 -22.81 -7.30 17.35
N GLN A 55 -22.41 -7.27 16.07
CA GLN A 55 -21.01 -7.41 15.66
C GLN A 55 -20.27 -6.07 15.66
N ILE A 56 -20.99 -4.96 15.46
CA ILE A 56 -20.47 -3.59 15.64
C ILE A 56 -20.77 -3.13 17.06
N ASN A 57 -19.74 -2.71 17.79
CA ASN A 57 -19.87 -2.11 19.12
C ASN A 57 -19.46 -0.63 19.05
N ILE A 58 -20.29 0.26 19.60
CA ILE A 58 -19.96 1.70 19.73
C ILE A 58 -19.61 1.96 21.20
N SER A 59 -18.48 2.64 21.45
CA SER A 59 -18.04 2.98 22.81
C SER A 59 -18.73 4.24 23.34
N SER A 60 -18.61 4.50 24.65
CA SER A 60 -19.18 5.68 25.32
C SER A 60 -18.49 7.02 24.98
N ASP A 61 -17.43 6.98 24.17
CA ASP A 61 -16.81 8.12 23.48
C ASP A 61 -17.12 8.15 21.97
N GLY A 62 -18.08 7.35 21.50
CA GLY A 62 -18.66 7.39 20.15
C GLY A 62 -17.85 6.68 19.06
N ILE A 63 -16.77 6.01 19.44
CA ILE A 63 -15.85 5.33 18.53
C ILE A 63 -16.45 3.98 18.11
N ILE A 64 -16.42 3.71 16.80
CA ILE A 64 -17.00 2.49 16.24
C ILE A 64 -15.95 1.38 16.21
N HIS A 65 -16.27 0.25 16.83
CA HIS A 65 -15.51 -0.99 16.79
C HIS A 65 -16.21 -1.95 15.81
N LEU A 66 -15.66 -2.06 14.60
CA LEU A 66 -16.03 -3.14 13.68
C LEU A 66 -15.49 -4.50 14.20
N PRO A 67 -16.18 -5.62 13.91
CA PRO A 67 -15.75 -6.95 14.31
C PRO A 67 -14.44 -7.32 13.60
N SER A 68 -13.51 -8.01 14.26
CA SER A 68 -12.29 -8.49 13.62
C SER A 68 -12.57 -9.71 12.72
N MET A 69 -11.83 -9.80 11.61
CA MET A 69 -11.89 -10.93 10.67
C MET A 69 -11.65 -12.28 11.36
N ASP A 70 -10.80 -12.30 12.39
CA ASP A 70 -10.49 -13.49 13.19
C ASP A 70 -11.72 -14.10 13.87
N LYS A 71 -12.75 -13.29 14.21
CA LYS A 71 -14.00 -13.81 14.78
C LYS A 71 -14.81 -14.65 13.79
N ALA A 72 -14.74 -14.38 12.49
CA ALA A 72 -15.39 -15.23 11.50
C ALA A 72 -14.62 -16.54 11.31
N LEU A 73 -13.29 -16.45 11.15
CA LEU A 73 -12.40 -17.60 10.99
C LEU A 73 -12.46 -18.56 12.18
N ALA A 74 -12.44 -18.03 13.41
CA ALA A 74 -12.52 -18.84 14.63
C ALA A 74 -13.83 -19.63 14.73
N VAL A 75 -14.98 -19.04 14.37
CA VAL A 75 -16.27 -19.74 14.48
C VAL A 75 -16.45 -20.75 13.34
N GLN A 76 -15.98 -20.44 12.12
CA GLN A 76 -15.99 -21.36 10.98
C GLN A 76 -15.23 -22.68 11.28
N GLN A 77 -14.23 -22.66 12.17
CA GLN A 77 -13.51 -23.86 12.62
C GLN A 77 -14.24 -24.68 13.70
N THR A 78 -15.27 -24.14 14.36
CA THR A 78 -15.88 -24.75 15.57
C THR A 78 -17.24 -25.40 15.39
N SER A 79 -18.07 -24.94 14.45
CA SER A 79 -19.48 -25.36 14.35
C SER A 79 -19.83 -26.21 13.11
N GLY A 80 -19.01 -26.21 12.06
CA GLY A 80 -19.32 -26.84 10.78
C GLY A 80 -20.36 -26.06 9.97
N ASP A 81 -21.49 -25.71 10.58
CA ASP A 81 -22.45 -24.75 10.06
C ASP A 81 -22.01 -23.30 10.29
N LEU A 82 -22.37 -22.44 9.34
CA LEU A 82 -22.07 -21.01 9.35
C LEU A 82 -23.11 -20.24 10.19
N PRO A 83 -22.72 -19.45 11.21
CA PRO A 83 -23.63 -18.52 11.87
C PRO A 83 -24.23 -17.54 10.85
N SER A 84 -25.50 -17.14 11.02
CA SER A 84 -26.22 -16.29 10.04
C SER A 84 -25.54 -14.95 9.73
N TYR A 85 -24.73 -14.43 10.64
CA TYR A 85 -23.95 -13.19 10.47
C TYR A 85 -22.55 -13.40 9.89
N SER A 86 -22.07 -14.63 9.71
CA SER A 86 -20.72 -14.90 9.17
C SER A 86 -20.53 -14.34 7.76
N LYS A 87 -21.54 -14.49 6.89
CA LYS A 87 -21.62 -13.86 5.56
C LYS A 87 -21.50 -12.33 5.63
N LEU A 88 -21.98 -11.69 6.70
CA LEU A 88 -21.84 -10.24 6.87
C LEU A 88 -20.40 -9.84 7.23
N ILE A 89 -19.66 -10.69 7.97
CA ILE A 89 -18.23 -10.47 8.26
C ILE A 89 -17.39 -10.71 7.00
N ASP A 90 -17.70 -11.75 6.22
CA ASP A 90 -17.07 -11.99 4.92
C ASP A 90 -17.30 -10.80 3.97
N ASP A 91 -18.54 -10.34 3.84
CA ASP A 91 -18.90 -9.16 3.06
C ASP A 91 -18.23 -7.86 3.58
N LEU A 92 -17.96 -7.76 4.88
CA LEU A 92 -17.22 -6.63 5.49
C LEU A 92 -15.74 -6.59 5.07
N TYR A 93 -15.08 -7.74 4.99
CA TYR A 93 -13.63 -7.82 4.74
C TYR A 93 -13.27 -8.08 3.28
N ASN A 94 -14.07 -8.87 2.56
CA ASN A 94 -13.74 -9.41 1.24
C ASN A 94 -14.57 -8.81 0.08
N LYS A 95 -15.54 -7.92 0.35
CA LYS A 95 -16.27 -7.16 -0.68
C LYS A 95 -16.04 -5.65 -0.62
N VAL A 96 -16.23 -5.00 -1.77
CA VAL A 96 -16.09 -3.54 -1.96
C VAL A 96 -17.06 -2.74 -1.08
N GLN A 97 -18.26 -3.25 -0.84
CA GLN A 97 -19.22 -2.68 0.11
C GLN A 97 -18.63 -2.61 1.53
N GLY A 98 -17.95 -3.68 1.96
CA GLY A 98 -17.29 -3.76 3.27
C GLY A 98 -16.03 -2.91 3.39
N GLU A 99 -15.26 -2.78 2.31
CA GLU A 99 -14.15 -1.83 2.23
C GLU A 99 -14.63 -0.38 2.46
N ARG A 100 -15.74 0.02 1.81
CA ARG A 100 -16.36 1.33 2.01
C ARG A 100 -16.80 1.53 3.47
N VAL A 101 -17.48 0.56 4.06
CA VAL A 101 -17.89 0.60 5.48
C VAL A 101 -16.67 0.76 6.40
N ARG A 102 -15.60 -0.01 6.21
CA ARG A 102 -14.36 0.11 6.99
C ARG A 102 -13.74 1.50 6.87
N LYS A 103 -13.65 2.04 5.65
CA LYS A 103 -13.07 3.36 5.39
C LYS A 103 -13.93 4.52 5.92
N GLN A 104 -15.25 4.41 5.85
CA GLN A 104 -16.18 5.39 6.43
C GLN A 104 -16.10 5.37 7.98
N VAL A 105 -15.97 4.19 8.60
CA VAL A 105 -15.76 4.05 10.06
C VAL A 105 -14.38 4.61 10.50
N GLU A 106 -13.34 4.40 9.70
CA GLU A 106 -12.01 4.95 9.96
C GLU A 106 -12.03 6.48 9.94
N LEU A 107 -12.62 7.09 8.90
CA LEU A 107 -12.83 8.54 8.79
C LEU A 107 -13.72 9.11 9.90
N TRP A 108 -14.78 8.38 10.30
CA TRP A 108 -15.67 8.75 11.39
C TRP A 108 -14.91 8.89 12.72
N ASN A 109 -14.14 7.87 13.11
CA ASN A 109 -13.37 7.88 14.34
C ASN A 109 -12.37 9.07 14.34
N LEU A 110 -11.62 9.23 13.25
CA LEU A 110 -10.66 10.33 13.07
C LEU A 110 -11.28 11.73 13.30
N GLY A 111 -12.52 11.93 12.84
CA GLY A 111 -13.25 13.20 12.94
C GLY A 111 -14.10 13.39 14.22
N HIS A 112 -14.11 12.45 15.17
CA HIS A 112 -15.16 12.40 16.19
C HIS A 112 -15.04 13.41 17.36
N GLN A 113 -13.87 14.05 17.53
CA GLN A 113 -13.61 15.07 18.57
C GLN A 113 -12.69 16.17 18.03
N PHE A 114 -13.21 17.39 17.91
CA PHE A 114 -12.47 18.57 17.43
C PHE A 114 -13.13 19.88 17.87
N ALA A 115 -12.47 21.00 17.56
CA ALA A 115 -13.07 22.34 17.51
C ALA A 115 -12.69 23.03 16.20
N ALA A 116 -13.53 23.94 15.70
CA ALA A 116 -13.29 24.65 14.45
C ALA A 116 -13.89 26.07 14.43
N ILE A 117 -13.32 26.95 13.62
CA ILE A 117 -13.75 28.33 13.43
C ILE A 117 -13.69 28.77 11.97
N ARG A 118 -14.54 29.72 11.59
CA ARG A 118 -14.44 30.50 10.34
C ARG A 118 -15.21 31.82 10.41
N ASP A 119 -14.95 32.73 9.47
CA ASP A 119 -15.70 33.97 9.30
C ASP A 119 -15.96 34.34 7.82
N ASP A 120 -16.61 35.48 7.59
CA ASP A 120 -17.04 35.97 6.28
C ASP A 120 -16.14 37.07 5.67
N ARG A 121 -14.88 37.19 6.11
CA ARG A 121 -13.90 38.10 5.51
C ARG A 121 -13.31 37.54 4.21
N PRO A 122 -13.05 38.39 3.20
CA PRO A 122 -12.36 37.96 1.99
C PRO A 122 -10.88 37.64 2.28
N GLN A 123 -10.41 36.49 1.82
CA GLN A 123 -8.99 36.12 1.88
C GLN A 123 -8.21 36.85 0.77
N THR A 124 -7.59 37.97 1.12
CA THR A 124 -6.78 38.78 0.19
C THR A 124 -5.33 38.99 0.63
N ASN A 125 -4.94 38.52 1.83
CA ASN A 125 -3.57 38.44 2.36
C ASN A 125 -3.53 37.55 3.61
N GLU A 126 -2.34 37.07 4.00
CA GLU A 126 -2.09 36.19 5.16
C GLU A 126 -2.59 36.73 6.52
N GLN A 127 -2.80 38.04 6.64
CA GLN A 127 -3.23 38.69 7.89
C GLN A 127 -4.68 38.35 8.30
N ASN A 128 -5.51 37.83 7.38
CA ASN A 128 -6.90 37.46 7.67
C ASN A 128 -7.08 36.01 8.18
N GLU A 129 -5.99 35.25 8.38
CA GLU A 129 -6.07 33.84 8.75
C GLU A 129 -6.30 33.59 10.25
N TRP A 130 -7.08 32.56 10.57
CA TRP A 130 -7.15 31.99 11.92
C TRP A 130 -6.01 30.99 12.17
N LYS A 131 -5.14 31.32 13.12
CA LYS A 131 -4.13 30.45 13.71
C LYS A 131 -4.75 29.67 14.88
N VAL A 132 -4.23 28.48 15.15
CA VAL A 132 -4.71 27.61 16.25
C VAL A 132 -3.54 27.27 17.17
N SER A 133 -3.76 27.25 18.48
CA SER A 133 -2.78 26.81 19.48
C SER A 133 -3.47 26.07 20.64
N ASP A 134 -2.70 25.29 21.41
CA ASP A 134 -3.17 24.79 22.72
C ASP A 134 -3.19 25.96 23.73
N ALA A 135 -4.34 26.22 24.35
CA ALA A 135 -4.51 27.38 25.23
C ALA A 135 -3.58 27.37 26.47
N ASN A 136 -3.13 26.19 26.92
CA ASN A 136 -2.33 26.04 28.14
C ASN A 136 -0.82 26.25 27.94
N ASN A 137 -0.32 26.15 26.71
CA ASN A 137 1.11 26.32 26.40
C ASN A 137 1.39 27.23 25.18
N GLN A 138 0.35 27.74 24.52
CA GLN A 138 0.40 28.62 23.34
C GLN A 138 1.21 28.06 22.16
N ARG A 139 1.48 26.75 22.14
CA ARG A 139 2.15 26.09 21.01
C ARG A 139 1.20 26.09 19.81
N ALA A 140 1.63 26.72 18.71
CA ALA A 140 0.90 26.69 17.46
C ALA A 140 0.69 25.25 16.97
N LEU A 141 -0.56 24.91 16.66
CA LEU A 141 -0.98 23.61 16.15
C LEU A 141 -1.13 23.70 14.63
N THR A 142 -0.18 23.14 13.90
CA THR A 142 -0.05 23.26 12.44
C THR A 142 -0.80 22.18 11.65
N SER A 143 -1.80 21.52 12.27
CA SER A 143 -2.50 20.37 11.70
C SER A 143 -4.02 20.57 11.67
N VAL A 144 -4.58 20.62 10.46
CA VAL A 144 -6.02 20.73 10.22
C VAL A 144 -6.71 19.40 10.52
N ALA A 145 -7.71 19.41 11.40
CA ALA A 145 -8.72 18.35 11.40
C ALA A 145 -9.55 18.49 10.11
N LEU A 146 -9.66 17.43 9.31
CA LEU A 146 -10.36 17.47 8.02
C LEU A 146 -11.88 17.66 8.22
N VAL A 147 -12.30 18.92 8.26
CA VAL A 147 -13.69 19.37 8.20
C VAL A 147 -13.95 19.81 6.76
N PRO A 148 -14.63 18.99 5.92
CA PRO A 148 -15.00 19.40 4.56
C PRO A 148 -15.83 20.68 4.58
N ALA A 149 -15.81 21.46 3.49
CA ALA A 149 -16.64 22.65 3.38
C ALA A 149 -18.13 22.31 3.57
N GLU A 150 -18.53 21.12 3.10
CA GLU A 150 -19.86 20.52 3.15
C GLU A 150 -20.27 19.97 4.52
N PHE A 151 -19.48 20.16 5.58
CA PHE A 151 -19.81 19.75 6.96
C PHE A 151 -20.87 20.69 7.59
N ILE A 152 -22.08 20.65 7.05
CA ILE A 152 -23.17 21.60 7.30
C ILE A 152 -23.97 21.22 8.55
N TYR A 153 -23.59 21.77 9.71
CA TYR A 153 -24.37 21.62 10.95
C TYR A 153 -24.63 22.92 11.75
N VAL A 154 -24.03 24.06 11.38
CA VAL A 154 -24.18 25.34 12.12
C VAL A 154 -25.27 26.27 11.54
N SER A 155 -25.62 26.12 10.26
CA SER A 155 -26.74 26.82 9.62
C SER A 155 -27.53 25.87 8.73
N GLY A 156 -28.86 25.82 8.91
CA GLY A 156 -29.72 24.79 8.34
C GLY A 156 -29.59 24.62 6.82
N ASN A 157 -29.08 23.46 6.40
CA ASN A 157 -29.03 22.93 5.03
C ASN A 157 -28.37 23.79 3.94
N ASN A 158 -27.74 24.92 4.25
CA ASN A 158 -26.91 25.67 3.31
C ASN A 158 -25.74 26.37 3.99
N LEU A 159 -24.58 26.35 3.32
CA LEU A 159 -23.47 27.26 3.60
C LEU A 159 -23.82 28.65 3.05
N LYS A 160 -23.57 29.70 3.82
CA LYS A 160 -23.53 31.07 3.29
C LYS A 160 -22.30 31.18 2.37
N PRO A 161 -22.41 31.46 1.06
CA PRO A 161 -21.28 31.43 0.12
C PRO A 161 -20.17 32.48 0.36
N SER A 162 -20.34 33.36 1.36
CA SER A 162 -19.38 34.38 1.77
C SER A 162 -18.40 33.94 2.85
N PHE A 163 -18.59 32.76 3.46
CA PHE A 163 -17.72 32.25 4.52
C PHE A 163 -16.51 31.50 3.98
N HIS A 164 -15.36 31.68 4.61
CA HIS A 164 -14.11 30.98 4.24
C HIS A 164 -14.08 29.52 4.75
N ASP A 165 -13.04 28.77 4.36
CA ASP A 165 -12.82 27.37 4.77
C ASP A 165 -12.59 27.22 6.27
N TRP A 166 -13.04 26.11 6.86
CA TRP A 166 -12.87 25.84 8.29
C TRP A 166 -11.39 25.77 8.69
N ARG A 167 -11.00 26.57 9.70
CA ARG A 167 -9.76 26.37 10.45
C ARG A 167 -10.10 25.55 11.69
N ALA A 168 -9.61 24.31 11.74
CA ALA A 168 -9.98 23.31 12.74
C ALA A 168 -8.74 22.68 13.37
N GLY A 169 -8.86 22.25 14.64
CA GLY A 169 -7.76 21.62 15.38
C GLY A 169 -8.25 20.58 16.38
N ARG A 170 -7.27 19.90 16.99
CA ARG A 170 -7.48 18.86 18.00
C ARG A 170 -6.31 18.85 19.00
N ALA A 171 -6.59 18.60 20.27
CA ALA A 171 -5.59 18.36 21.32
C ALA A 171 -5.57 16.87 21.75
N GLU A 172 -4.50 16.46 22.44
CA GLU A 172 -4.37 15.12 23.04
C GLU A 172 -5.11 14.99 24.38
N THR A 173 -5.61 16.10 24.92
CA THR A 173 -6.36 16.23 26.17
C THR A 173 -7.60 17.11 25.97
N ASN A 174 -8.52 17.14 26.94
CA ASN A 174 -9.70 18.02 26.93
C ASN A 174 -9.39 19.52 27.16
N HIS A 175 -8.22 20.01 26.76
CA HIS A 175 -7.88 21.44 26.87
C HIS A 175 -8.61 22.25 25.79
N PRO A 176 -8.98 23.51 26.06
CA PRO A 176 -9.46 24.42 25.02
C PRO A 176 -8.38 24.69 23.96
N LEU A 177 -8.80 24.81 22.70
CA LEU A 177 -7.98 25.31 21.61
C LEU A 177 -8.15 26.82 21.51
N LEU A 178 -7.03 27.56 21.47
CA LEU A 178 -7.01 29.00 21.33
C LEU A 178 -6.91 29.36 19.83
N PHE A 179 -8.01 29.83 19.27
CA PHE A 179 -8.11 30.32 17.91
C PHE A 179 -7.82 31.82 17.86
N GLN A 180 -6.87 32.25 17.03
CA GLN A 180 -6.37 33.63 17.00
C GLN A 180 -6.32 34.19 15.58
N THR A 181 -6.74 35.45 15.37
CA THR A 181 -6.68 36.14 14.06
C THR A 181 -6.54 37.65 14.28
N GLU A 182 -6.18 38.40 13.25
CA GLU A 182 -6.19 39.87 13.30
C GLU A 182 -7.22 40.47 12.34
N PHE A 183 -7.87 41.57 12.74
CA PHE A 183 -8.85 42.31 11.95
C PHE A 183 -8.27 43.66 11.53
N THR A 184 -8.13 43.87 10.22
CA THR A 184 -7.86 45.21 9.68
C THR A 184 -9.13 46.05 9.76
N LEU A 185 -9.16 47.07 10.61
CA LEU A 185 -10.27 48.01 10.72
C LEU A 185 -10.41 48.84 9.43
N LYS A 186 -11.66 49.23 9.11
CA LYS A 186 -12.00 50.03 7.93
C LYS A 186 -12.30 51.48 8.32
N ALA A 187 -12.35 52.38 7.33
CA ALA A 187 -12.67 53.79 7.53
C ALA A 187 -14.15 54.04 7.92
N GLN A 188 -15.00 53.01 7.89
CA GLN A 188 -16.38 53.01 8.38
C GLN A 188 -16.61 51.75 9.21
N PRO A 189 -17.50 51.77 10.22
CA PRO A 189 -17.79 50.58 11.02
C PRO A 189 -18.32 49.43 10.17
N SER A 190 -17.90 48.20 10.47
CA SER A 190 -18.28 47.01 9.69
C SER A 190 -18.62 45.83 10.59
N LYS A 191 -19.68 45.10 10.24
CA LYS A 191 -20.00 43.82 10.88
C LYS A 191 -19.16 42.70 10.29
N VAL A 192 -18.83 41.71 11.12
CA VAL A 192 -18.25 40.43 10.73
C VAL A 192 -19.05 39.33 11.41
N HIS A 193 -19.30 38.24 10.70
CA HIS A 193 -19.98 37.06 11.21
C HIS A 193 -19.00 35.89 11.33
N ILE A 194 -18.87 35.33 12.54
CA ILE A 194 -17.96 34.24 12.88
C ILE A 194 -18.80 33.01 13.26
N GLN A 195 -18.47 31.84 12.73
CA GLN A 195 -19.08 30.55 13.08
C GLN A 195 -18.07 29.67 13.82
N ILE A 196 -18.49 29.06 14.93
CA ILE A 196 -17.65 28.24 15.81
C ILE A 196 -18.34 26.88 16.03
N ILE A 197 -17.55 25.80 15.93
CA ILE A 197 -17.91 24.43 16.35
C ILE A 197 -17.10 24.12 17.60
N GLY A 198 -17.78 23.86 18.72
CA GLY A 198 -17.18 23.64 20.03
C GLY A 198 -17.88 24.42 21.14
N GLN A 199 -17.65 24.04 22.39
CA GLN A 199 -18.12 24.77 23.56
C GLN A 199 -17.22 26.00 23.80
N ILE A 200 -17.82 27.13 24.14
CA ILE A 200 -17.15 28.36 24.57
C ILE A 200 -17.80 28.83 25.87
N ASP A 201 -17.06 29.58 26.70
CA ASP A 201 -17.68 30.32 27.81
C ASP A 201 -18.23 31.67 27.29
N PRO A 202 -19.56 31.87 27.30
CA PRO A 202 -20.15 33.12 26.85
C PRO A 202 -19.73 34.33 27.69
N ASN A 203 -19.52 34.15 28.99
CA ASN A 203 -19.21 35.25 29.91
C ASN A 203 -17.79 35.74 29.70
N THR A 204 -16.81 34.83 29.64
CA THR A 204 -15.42 35.17 29.28
C THR A 204 -15.36 35.82 27.90
N LEU A 205 -16.05 35.29 26.89
CA LEU A 205 -16.01 35.84 25.53
C LEU A 205 -16.71 37.21 25.43
N GLN A 206 -17.87 37.39 26.08
CA GLN A 206 -18.58 38.67 26.10
C GLN A 206 -17.82 39.75 26.87
N THR A 207 -17.09 39.38 27.92
CA THR A 207 -16.20 40.28 28.67
C THR A 207 -14.97 40.66 27.84
N ALA A 208 -14.29 39.69 27.22
CA ALA A 208 -13.11 39.92 26.39
C ALA A 208 -13.41 40.80 25.17
N LEU A 209 -14.64 40.74 24.63
CA LEU A 209 -15.03 41.45 23.41
C LEU A 209 -15.99 42.62 23.65
N GLN A 210 -16.20 43.04 24.90
CA GLN A 210 -17.24 44.01 25.30
C GLN A 210 -17.18 45.33 24.50
N THR A 211 -15.98 45.78 24.12
CA THR A 211 -15.70 46.99 23.31
C THR A 211 -16.26 46.91 21.88
N TYR A 212 -16.59 45.72 21.36
CA TYR A 212 -16.99 45.49 19.96
C TYR A 212 -18.48 45.15 19.80
N ASN A 213 -19.27 45.43 20.85
CA ASN A 213 -20.71 45.13 20.96
C ASN A 213 -21.06 43.71 20.45
N PRO A 214 -20.51 42.66 21.09
CA PRO A 214 -20.56 41.30 20.57
C PRO A 214 -21.98 40.73 20.75
N LYS A 215 -22.64 40.38 19.64
CA LYS A 215 -23.87 39.59 19.69
C LYS A 215 -23.53 38.12 19.44
N LEU A 216 -23.49 37.34 20.51
CA LEU A 216 -23.29 35.90 20.47
C LEU A 216 -24.66 35.18 20.46
N GLU A 217 -24.89 34.33 19.48
CA GLU A 217 -26.08 33.48 19.42
C GLU A 217 -25.66 32.00 19.43
N ALA A 218 -26.10 31.27 20.46
CA ALA A 218 -26.04 29.81 20.46
C ALA A 218 -26.97 29.26 19.36
N ARG A 219 -26.49 28.31 18.58
CA ARG A 219 -27.27 27.57 17.57
C ARG A 219 -27.45 26.13 18.09
N PRO A 220 -28.62 25.77 18.66
CA PRO A 220 -28.88 24.40 19.04
C PRO A 220 -28.96 23.52 17.77
N ASN A 221 -28.45 22.30 17.84
CA ASN A 221 -28.60 21.32 16.76
C ASN A 221 -30.05 20.79 16.76
N PRO A 222 -30.87 21.07 15.72
CA PRO A 222 -32.27 20.67 15.71
C PRO A 222 -32.48 19.15 15.53
N ASN A 223 -31.42 18.37 15.32
CA ASN A 223 -31.47 16.93 15.10
C ASN A 223 -30.65 16.10 16.11
N SER A 224 -30.09 16.69 17.17
CA SER A 224 -29.19 15.94 18.08
C SER A 224 -29.91 14.85 18.89
N CYS A 225 -29.21 13.74 19.13
CA CYS A 225 -29.73 12.56 19.82
C CYS A 225 -29.99 12.76 21.32
N GLN A 226 -29.38 13.80 21.91
CA GLN A 226 -29.72 14.36 23.21
C GLN A 226 -29.84 15.89 23.06
N GLN A 227 -30.59 16.55 23.95
CA GLN A 227 -30.96 17.96 23.76
C GLN A 227 -29.84 19.00 23.94
N ASN A 228 -28.72 18.66 24.60
CA ASN A 228 -27.78 19.67 25.13
C ASN A 228 -26.36 19.68 24.53
N ASP A 229 -25.74 18.53 24.25
CA ASP A 229 -24.27 18.42 24.20
C ASP A 229 -23.62 18.39 22.80
N ASN A 230 -24.13 19.19 21.86
CA ASN A 230 -23.38 19.61 20.67
C ASN A 230 -23.72 21.06 20.32
N GLN A 231 -22.96 22.00 20.90
CA GLN A 231 -23.17 23.43 20.72
C GLN A 231 -22.31 23.98 19.59
N ALA A 232 -22.95 24.72 18.69
CA ALA A 232 -22.30 25.57 17.71
C ALA A 232 -22.77 27.02 17.90
N TRP A 233 -21.95 27.98 17.49
CA TRP A 233 -22.16 29.39 17.83
C TRP A 233 -22.01 30.29 16.61
N GLU A 234 -22.87 31.30 16.51
CA GLU A 234 -22.76 32.38 15.53
C GLU A 234 -22.52 33.69 16.29
N LEU A 235 -21.29 34.21 16.18
CA LEU A 235 -20.85 35.44 16.82
C LEU A 235 -20.83 36.56 15.79
N THR A 236 -21.58 37.64 16.05
CA THR A 236 -21.55 38.86 15.24
C THR A 236 -20.83 39.96 15.99
N LEU A 237 -19.72 40.46 15.42
CA LEU A 237 -18.95 41.58 15.96
C LEU A 237 -19.24 42.86 15.17
N THR A 238 -19.32 44.00 15.86
CA THR A 238 -19.42 45.32 15.23
C THR A 238 -18.08 46.04 15.38
N LEU A 239 -17.23 45.95 14.34
CA LEU A 239 -15.90 46.57 14.36
C LEU A 239 -16.03 48.10 14.19
N PRO A 240 -15.39 48.92 15.04
CA PRO A 240 -15.39 50.37 14.91
C PRO A 240 -14.58 50.84 13.70
N ALA A 241 -14.79 52.08 13.28
CA ALA A 241 -13.92 52.72 12.30
C ALA A 241 -12.52 52.98 12.90
N GLY A 242 -11.46 52.68 12.16
CA GLY A 242 -10.09 52.80 12.66
C GLY A 242 -9.01 52.48 11.63
N LYS A 243 -7.74 52.57 12.06
CA LYS A 243 -6.55 52.22 11.26
C LYS A 243 -5.63 51.18 11.91
N THR A 244 -5.76 50.94 13.21
CA THR A 244 -4.98 49.94 13.94
C THR A 244 -5.60 48.56 13.75
N PRO A 245 -4.82 47.48 13.49
CA PRO A 245 -5.33 46.13 13.54
C PRO A 245 -5.86 45.75 14.94
N LEU A 246 -6.86 44.87 14.98
CA LEU A 246 -7.40 44.30 16.21
C LEU A 246 -7.10 42.79 16.26
N SER A 247 -6.22 42.37 17.16
CA SER A 247 -5.96 40.94 17.41
C SER A 247 -7.09 40.35 18.26
N LEU A 248 -7.65 39.21 17.83
CA LEU A 248 -8.69 38.45 18.51
C LEU A 248 -8.13 37.10 18.96
N SER A 249 -8.61 36.59 20.08
CA SER A 249 -8.32 35.24 20.57
C SER A 249 -9.55 34.64 21.23
N ILE A 250 -9.96 33.44 20.80
CA ILE A 250 -11.15 32.73 21.29
C ILE A 250 -10.71 31.34 21.77
N PRO A 251 -10.83 31.01 23.07
CA PRO A 251 -10.68 29.64 23.55
C PRO A 251 -11.95 28.84 23.24
N VAL A 252 -11.80 27.68 22.60
CA VAL A 252 -12.90 26.79 22.22
C VAL A 252 -12.59 25.37 22.68
N THR A 253 -13.44 24.83 23.55
CA THR A 253 -13.38 23.43 24.01
C THR A 253 -13.97 22.51 22.95
N MET A 254 -13.28 21.39 22.67
CA MET A 254 -13.71 20.40 21.67
C MET A 254 -15.02 19.71 22.07
N VAL A 255 -15.84 19.33 21.08
CA VAL A 255 -17.11 18.60 21.28
C VAL A 255 -17.09 17.22 20.61
N LYS A 256 -17.94 16.31 21.10
CA LYS A 256 -18.11 14.93 20.58
C LYS A 256 -19.27 14.88 19.60
N THR A 257 -19.06 14.58 18.32
CA THR A 257 -20.11 14.72 17.30
C THR A 257 -20.97 13.45 17.13
N GLU A 258 -21.99 13.25 17.96
CA GLU A 258 -22.65 11.94 18.19
C GLU A 258 -23.55 11.35 17.07
N GLN A 259 -23.61 11.91 15.86
CA GLN A 259 -24.51 11.44 14.78
C GLN A 259 -23.79 10.80 13.57
N LEU A 260 -23.84 9.47 13.50
CA LEU A 260 -23.52 8.72 12.29
C LEU A 260 -24.45 9.12 11.15
N ARG A 261 -23.92 9.28 9.93
CA ARG A 261 -24.74 9.28 8.70
C ARG A 261 -24.10 8.47 7.59
N LEU A 262 -24.47 7.19 7.51
CA LEU A 262 -24.08 6.29 6.42
C LEU A 262 -25.21 6.22 5.41
N ASP A 263 -25.01 6.89 4.28
CA ASP A 263 -25.76 6.76 3.03
C ASP A 263 -27.30 6.85 3.13
N GLY A 264 -27.83 7.47 4.20
CA GLY A 264 -29.26 7.66 4.45
C GLY A 264 -29.74 7.30 5.85
N VAL A 265 -29.01 6.42 6.56
CA VAL A 265 -29.34 6.01 7.93
C VAL A 265 -28.62 6.90 8.95
N ALA A 266 -29.37 7.43 9.92
CA ALA A 266 -28.83 8.07 11.11
C ALA A 266 -28.83 7.09 12.28
N VAL A 267 -27.74 7.04 13.05
CA VAL A 267 -27.63 6.20 14.26
C VAL A 267 -27.16 7.07 15.43
N CYS A 268 -27.92 7.03 16.52
CA CYS A 268 -27.61 7.69 17.77
C CYS A 268 -26.77 6.77 18.68
N ALA A 269 -25.70 7.29 19.26
CA ALA A 269 -24.94 6.61 20.30
C ALA A 269 -25.69 6.67 21.65
N ILE A 270 -26.61 5.73 21.87
CA ILE A 270 -27.35 5.62 23.13
C ILE A 270 -26.55 4.73 24.12
N PRO A 271 -26.36 5.14 25.39
CA PRO A 271 -25.66 4.32 26.38
C PRO A 271 -26.30 2.95 26.58
N LYS A 272 -25.47 1.95 26.89
CA LYS A 272 -25.85 0.53 26.93
C LYS A 272 -26.94 0.18 27.96
N ASP A 273 -27.12 1.05 28.95
CA ASP A 273 -27.99 0.89 30.10
C ASP A 273 -29.27 1.76 29.99
N ALA A 274 -29.40 2.56 28.92
CA ALA A 274 -30.54 3.44 28.72
C ALA A 274 -31.75 2.65 28.15
N ILE A 275 -32.77 2.48 28.99
CA ILE A 275 -34.06 1.92 28.58
C ILE A 275 -34.72 2.91 27.60
N LEU A 276 -34.77 2.54 26.32
CA LEU A 276 -35.61 3.25 25.35
C LEU A 276 -37.09 3.12 25.79
N PRO A 277 -37.82 4.23 25.98
CA PRO A 277 -39.24 4.16 26.30
C PRO A 277 -40.01 3.48 25.15
N ALA A 278 -40.93 2.59 25.51
CA ALA A 278 -41.65 1.80 24.53
C ALA A 278 -42.71 2.65 23.80
N GLN A 279 -42.62 2.69 22.47
CA GLN A 279 -43.63 3.18 21.51
C GLN A 279 -43.96 4.69 21.59
N GLY A 280 -43.39 5.47 20.66
CA GLY A 280 -43.76 6.88 20.43
C GLY A 280 -42.92 7.53 19.32
N ASP A 281 -43.51 7.65 18.14
CA ASP A 281 -43.09 8.41 16.94
C ASP A 281 -41.58 8.53 16.60
N ALA A 282 -41.19 7.83 15.52
CA ALA A 282 -39.85 7.90 14.96
C ALA A 282 -39.61 9.16 14.10
N CYS A 283 -38.52 9.88 14.37
CA CYS A 283 -37.94 10.85 13.44
C CYS A 283 -37.24 10.16 12.25
N LEU A 284 -38.01 9.42 11.45
CA LEU A 284 -37.55 8.93 10.15
C LEU A 284 -37.46 10.09 9.15
N ALA A 285 -36.44 10.04 8.31
CA ALA A 285 -36.23 11.04 7.26
C ALA A 285 -37.41 11.05 6.27
N ARG A 286 -37.75 12.24 5.75
CA ARG A 286 -38.52 12.34 4.51
C ARG A 286 -37.79 11.54 3.42
N LYS A 287 -38.49 10.63 2.74
CA LYS A 287 -37.98 9.95 1.54
C LYS A 287 -37.47 11.00 0.53
N PRO A 288 -36.43 10.70 -0.26
CA PRO A 288 -36.25 11.41 -1.53
C PRO A 288 -37.51 11.21 -2.36
N GLN A 289 -38.07 12.28 -2.92
CA GLN A 289 -39.14 12.14 -3.90
C GLN A 289 -38.55 11.60 -5.21
N GLU A 290 -39.28 10.66 -5.81
CA GLU A 290 -39.10 10.32 -7.23
C GLU A 290 -39.50 11.51 -8.13
N PRO A 291 -39.17 11.49 -9.44
CA PRO A 291 -39.44 12.60 -10.34
C PRO A 291 -40.92 13.00 -10.40
N LEU A 292 -41.16 14.30 -10.62
CA LEU A 292 -42.48 14.96 -10.66
C LEU A 292 -43.55 14.16 -11.43
N THR A 293 -44.57 13.70 -10.70
CA THR A 293 -45.94 13.52 -11.19
C THR A 293 -46.93 13.99 -10.11
N ASP A 294 -48.14 14.38 -10.51
CA ASP A 294 -49.03 15.30 -9.76
C ASP A 294 -49.98 14.68 -8.71
N SER A 295 -50.51 15.58 -7.86
CA SER A 295 -51.81 15.55 -7.13
C SER A 295 -51.96 14.90 -5.72
N ALA A 296 -52.46 15.73 -4.77
CA ALA A 296 -53.46 15.52 -3.67
C ALA A 296 -53.38 14.33 -2.65
N SER A 297 -53.80 14.40 -1.36
CA SER A 297 -54.18 15.49 -0.40
C SER A 297 -54.59 14.96 1.02
N LEU A 298 -54.21 15.63 2.15
CA LEU A 298 -54.78 15.55 3.56
C LEU A 298 -54.58 14.23 4.40
N THR A 299 -54.73 14.04 5.76
CA THR A 299 -54.80 14.85 7.04
C THR A 299 -54.71 13.98 8.36
N GLN A 300 -54.29 14.55 9.52
CA GLN A 300 -54.67 14.22 10.96
C GLN A 300 -54.27 12.85 11.60
N SER A 301 -54.39 12.50 12.92
CA SER A 301 -54.21 13.09 14.30
C SER A 301 -54.69 12.08 15.42
N ALA A 302 -54.36 12.00 16.73
CA ALA A 302 -53.31 12.47 17.70
C ALA A 302 -53.53 11.84 19.14
N ASN A 303 -52.68 12.11 20.17
CA ASN A 303 -52.82 11.87 21.66
C ASN A 303 -52.66 10.39 22.20
N ALA A 304 -52.51 10.00 23.50
CA ALA A 304 -51.94 10.47 24.83
C ALA A 304 -52.16 9.31 25.91
N GLU A 305 -51.85 9.21 27.24
CA GLU A 305 -51.18 9.96 28.37
C GLU A 305 -51.06 9.07 29.69
N VAL A 306 -50.47 9.56 30.84
CA VAL A 306 -50.73 9.19 32.30
C VAL A 306 -50.21 7.81 32.89
N VAL A 307 -49.81 7.48 34.18
CA VAL A 307 -49.43 8.11 35.52
C VAL A 307 -48.49 7.19 36.44
N GLU A 308 -48.70 6.94 37.76
CA GLU A 308 -47.69 6.66 38.86
C GLU A 308 -48.27 5.92 40.15
N LEU A 309 -47.44 5.37 41.11
CA LEU A 309 -47.59 5.25 42.64
C LEU A 309 -47.18 3.95 43.45
N ASP A 310 -47.06 4.06 44.81
CA ASP A 310 -46.36 3.24 45.89
C ASP A 310 -47.09 1.98 46.55
N SER A 311 -46.60 1.14 47.52
CA SER A 311 -46.08 1.40 48.93
C SER A 311 -45.52 0.15 49.76
N TYR A 312 -45.71 0.02 51.11
CA TYR A 312 -44.68 -0.43 52.13
C TYR A 312 -45.11 -1.40 53.32
N ASN A 313 -44.16 -1.93 54.14
CA ASN A 313 -44.17 -2.35 55.61
C ASN A 313 -43.61 -3.75 56.06
N ALA A 314 -43.42 -4.01 57.40
CA ALA A 314 -42.58 -5.08 58.03
C ALA A 314 -42.89 -5.44 59.54
N GLN A 315 -42.38 -6.57 60.11
CA GLN A 315 -42.43 -6.93 61.58
C GLN A 315 -41.46 -8.08 62.06
N THR A 316 -41.15 -8.20 63.38
CA THR A 316 -40.21 -9.17 64.06
C THR A 316 -40.47 -9.35 65.58
N PRO A 317 -40.00 -10.42 66.29
CA PRO A 317 -38.94 -10.26 67.33
C PRO A 317 -38.03 -11.49 67.62
N SER A 318 -36.98 -11.35 68.46
CA SER A 318 -36.07 -12.45 68.92
C SER A 318 -35.32 -12.11 70.24
N PRO A 319 -34.91 -13.12 71.04
CA PRO A 319 -33.47 -13.43 71.25
C PRO A 319 -33.22 -14.98 71.27
N THR A 320 -32.18 -15.67 71.80
CA THR A 320 -31.13 -15.45 72.84
C THR A 320 -29.87 -16.36 72.53
N PRO A 321 -28.81 -16.62 73.36
CA PRO A 321 -27.46 -16.39 72.83
C PRO A 321 -26.47 -17.59 72.77
N THR A 322 -25.65 -17.64 71.71
CA THR A 322 -24.20 -17.96 71.78
C THR A 322 -23.50 -17.55 70.47
N ASN A 323 -22.19 -17.26 70.53
CA ASN A 323 -21.27 -17.03 69.41
C ASN A 323 -21.59 -15.85 68.45
N THR A 324 -21.26 -14.65 68.94
CA THR A 324 -20.53 -13.53 68.27
C THR A 324 -20.94 -13.08 66.84
N PRO A 325 -21.26 -11.79 66.63
CA PRO A 325 -21.83 -11.29 65.36
C PRO A 325 -20.78 -10.92 64.29
N ALA A 326 -21.28 -10.65 63.07
CA ALA A 326 -20.50 -10.04 61.99
C ALA A 326 -20.43 -8.51 62.14
N GLU A 327 -19.24 -7.95 61.92
CA GLU A 327 -19.03 -6.50 61.76
C GLU A 327 -18.57 -6.19 60.33
N ALA A 328 -18.94 -5.00 59.86
CA ALA A 328 -18.48 -4.32 58.64
C ALA A 328 -18.30 -5.13 57.34
N ILE A 329 -19.07 -4.77 56.31
CA ILE A 329 -18.49 -4.70 54.96
C ILE A 329 -17.50 -3.53 55.00
N GLU A 330 -16.27 -3.80 55.45
CA GLU A 330 -15.19 -2.83 55.33
C GLU A 330 -14.98 -2.51 53.85
N THR A 331 -14.73 -1.24 53.56
CA THR A 331 -14.10 -0.86 52.31
C THR A 331 -12.74 -1.53 52.25
N HIS A 332 -12.64 -2.67 51.56
CA HIS A 332 -11.36 -3.23 51.15
C HIS A 332 -10.66 -2.25 50.21
N THR A 333 -9.93 -1.32 50.82
CA THR A 333 -8.87 -0.55 50.19
C THR A 333 -7.82 -1.54 49.71
N CYS A 334 -8.01 -2.06 48.51
CA CYS A 334 -6.91 -2.64 47.74
C CYS A 334 -5.83 -1.57 47.66
N GLN A 335 -4.80 -1.74 48.49
CA GLN A 335 -3.66 -0.84 48.55
C GLN A 335 -3.11 -0.65 47.13
N GLY A 336 -2.74 0.59 46.80
CA GLY A 336 -2.33 0.93 45.45
C GLY A 336 -1.18 0.05 44.97
N LEU A 337 -1.46 -0.84 44.03
CA LEU A 337 -0.44 -1.27 43.08
C LEU A 337 0.01 -0.01 42.34
N ASP A 338 1.29 0.31 42.47
CA ASP A 338 1.84 1.56 41.95
C ASP A 338 1.76 1.64 40.42
N PHE A 339 0.86 2.47 39.92
CA PHE A 339 0.69 2.73 38.50
C PHE A 339 1.60 3.85 37.97
N GLN A 340 2.47 4.49 38.77
CA GLN A 340 3.41 5.52 38.27
C GLN A 340 4.36 4.99 37.19
N HIS A 341 4.55 3.68 37.10
CA HIS A 341 5.40 3.03 36.11
C HIS A 341 4.72 2.73 34.76
N TYR A 342 3.39 2.91 34.64
CA TYR A 342 2.64 2.59 33.41
C TYR A 342 2.00 3.83 32.79
N LYS A 343 2.81 4.64 32.09
CA LYS A 343 2.32 5.68 31.18
C LYS A 343 1.59 5.05 30.00
N ILE A 344 0.27 4.91 30.12
CA ILE A 344 -0.64 4.63 29.02
C ILE A 344 -0.68 5.88 28.13
N HIS A 345 0.21 5.95 27.14
CA HIS A 345 0.28 7.05 26.19
C HIS A 345 -0.92 7.01 25.24
N TRP A 346 -1.79 8.01 25.34
CA TRP A 346 -2.84 8.26 24.37
C TRP A 346 -2.25 8.89 23.11
N ALA A 347 -2.35 8.17 21.99
CA ALA A 347 -2.15 8.70 20.65
C ALA A 347 -3.26 8.14 19.76
N SER A 348 -4.01 9.01 19.09
CA SER A 348 -4.90 8.67 17.98
C SER A 348 -5.90 7.50 18.20
N GLN A 349 -6.61 7.51 19.33
CA GLN A 349 -7.90 6.82 19.50
C GLN A 349 -7.92 5.27 19.48
N ARG A 350 -6.81 4.57 19.76
CA ARG A 350 -6.93 3.24 20.39
C ARG A 350 -5.74 2.86 21.27
N LEU A 351 -6.06 2.16 22.35
CA LEU A 351 -5.14 1.78 23.41
C LEU A 351 -4.26 0.60 22.98
N TYR A 352 -2.95 0.73 23.15
CA TYR A 352 -2.06 -0.42 23.20
C TYR A 352 -1.95 -0.93 24.65
N VAL A 353 -2.25 -2.21 24.85
CA VAL A 353 -1.95 -2.95 26.09
C VAL A 353 -1.16 -4.20 25.70
N PRO A 354 0.07 -4.40 26.20
CA PRO A 354 0.83 -5.61 25.90
C PRO A 354 0.26 -6.81 26.67
N SER A 355 0.26 -7.99 26.05
CA SER A 355 -0.01 -9.23 26.79
C SER A 355 1.20 -9.62 27.63
N ALA A 356 0.96 -10.09 28.86
CA ALA A 356 2.00 -10.38 29.83
C ALA A 356 2.68 -11.74 29.60
N ALA A 357 3.37 -11.90 28.47
CA ALA A 357 4.70 -12.50 28.59
C ALA A 357 5.49 -11.58 29.53
N ARG A 358 6.12 -12.11 30.60
CA ARG A 358 6.73 -11.29 31.66
C ARG A 358 7.51 -10.11 31.08
N TRP A 359 6.99 -8.89 31.30
CA TRP A 359 7.75 -7.64 31.22
C TRP A 359 8.72 -7.59 32.41
N ASN A 360 9.69 -8.50 32.39
CA ASN A 360 10.97 -8.22 32.99
C ASN A 360 11.50 -6.96 32.28
N HIS A 361 11.50 -5.84 33.00
CA HIS A 361 12.59 -4.89 32.84
C HIS A 361 13.90 -5.69 32.89
N GLN A 362 14.84 -5.40 31.99
CA GLN A 362 15.94 -6.30 31.54
C GLN A 362 15.53 -7.35 30.49
N ARG A 363 15.55 -6.94 29.22
CA ARG A 363 15.78 -7.79 28.03
C ARG A 363 16.42 -6.96 26.91
N ASN A 364 17.62 -6.43 27.15
CA ASN A 364 18.29 -5.52 26.23
C ASN A 364 19.04 -6.28 25.14
N ALA A 365 18.29 -7.02 24.31
CA ALA A 365 18.80 -7.54 23.05
C ALA A 365 19.28 -6.36 22.20
N SER A 366 20.57 -6.35 21.90
CA SER A 366 21.21 -5.32 21.09
C SER A 366 21.82 -5.99 19.86
N TYR A 367 21.81 -5.32 18.72
CA TYR A 367 22.25 -5.91 17.47
C TYR A 367 23.16 -4.94 16.71
N SER A 368 23.91 -5.43 15.74
CA SER A 368 24.59 -4.56 14.78
C SER A 368 24.58 -5.18 13.39
N VAL A 369 24.47 -4.32 12.38
CA VAL A 369 24.33 -4.74 10.98
C VAL A 369 25.60 -4.37 10.22
N TYR A 370 26.13 -5.30 9.43
CA TYR A 370 27.38 -5.15 8.69
C TYR A 370 27.20 -5.59 7.23
N THR A 371 28.11 -5.16 6.35
CA THR A 371 28.34 -5.86 5.07
C THR A 371 29.02 -7.22 5.32
N PHE A 372 29.01 -8.11 4.33
CA PHE A 372 29.83 -9.32 4.31
C PHE A 372 30.90 -9.15 3.23
N ASP A 373 32.12 -8.86 3.67
CA ASP A 373 33.24 -8.55 2.79
C ASP A 373 34.16 -9.76 2.61
N GLN A 374 34.38 -10.55 3.68
CA GLN A 374 35.18 -11.78 3.68
C GLN A 374 34.90 -12.65 4.92
N LEU A 375 35.43 -13.88 4.93
CA LEU A 375 35.67 -14.67 6.15
C LEU A 375 37.12 -14.47 6.63
N GLN A 376 37.30 -14.33 7.94
CA GLN A 376 38.62 -14.36 8.58
C GLN A 376 38.55 -15.24 9.82
N ASP A 377 39.47 -16.20 9.95
CA ASP A 377 39.55 -17.14 11.08
C ASP A 377 38.21 -17.86 11.40
N GLY A 378 37.44 -18.17 10.34
CA GLY A 378 36.13 -18.82 10.43
C GLY A 378 34.97 -17.89 10.81
N LYS A 379 35.19 -16.56 10.89
CA LYS A 379 34.18 -15.57 11.26
C LYS A 379 33.89 -14.61 10.10
N PRO A 380 32.63 -14.18 9.90
CA PRO A 380 32.31 -13.13 8.94
C PRO A 380 32.95 -11.81 9.34
N GLN A 381 33.38 -11.03 8.35
CA GLN A 381 33.95 -9.70 8.50
C GLN A 381 33.33 -8.74 7.48
N GLY A 382 33.18 -7.48 7.86
CA GLY A 382 32.73 -6.41 6.98
C GLY A 382 32.50 -5.09 7.72
N ALA A 383 31.97 -4.11 7.01
CA ALA A 383 31.87 -2.73 7.48
C ALA A 383 30.52 -2.44 8.16
N ALA A 384 30.56 -1.79 9.33
CA ALA A 384 29.38 -1.51 10.15
C ALA A 384 28.42 -0.51 9.50
N LEU A 385 27.18 -0.94 9.29
CA LEU A 385 26.05 -0.16 8.76
C LEU A 385 25.21 0.47 9.88
N THR A 386 25.28 -0.06 11.10
CA THR A 386 24.84 0.60 12.35
C THR A 386 26.02 1.18 13.10
N VAL A 387 25.77 2.12 14.01
CA VAL A 387 26.74 2.44 15.08
C VAL A 387 26.89 1.19 15.97
N PRO A 388 28.12 0.64 16.16
CA PRO A 388 28.33 -0.54 16.98
C PRO A 388 27.89 -0.31 18.43
N VAL A 389 27.51 -1.40 19.11
CA VAL A 389 27.17 -1.37 20.53
C VAL A 389 28.43 -1.22 21.37
N ASP A 390 28.44 -0.25 22.28
CA ASP A 390 29.38 -0.26 23.40
C ASP A 390 29.07 -1.46 24.29
N THR A 391 29.95 -2.45 24.30
CA THR A 391 29.78 -3.70 25.07
C THR A 391 29.94 -3.50 26.58
N ALA A 392 30.48 -2.37 27.04
CA ALA A 392 30.41 -1.96 28.44
C ALA A 392 29.07 -1.30 28.79
N LYS A 393 28.27 -0.89 27.79
CA LYS A 393 26.98 -0.20 27.92
C LYS A 393 25.91 -0.72 26.94
N PRO A 394 25.62 -2.04 26.86
CA PRO A 394 24.67 -2.59 25.88
C PRO A 394 23.25 -2.01 25.99
N ASN A 395 22.91 -1.47 27.17
CA ASN A 395 21.64 -0.82 27.47
C ASN A 395 21.46 0.56 26.79
N GLU A 396 22.53 1.22 26.34
CA GLU A 396 22.48 2.54 25.69
C GLU A 396 22.21 2.47 24.18
N PHE A 397 22.09 1.28 23.60
CA PHE A 397 21.97 1.09 22.15
C PHE A 397 20.71 1.74 21.54
N ARG A 398 20.91 2.46 20.42
CA ARG A 398 19.86 3.22 19.71
C ARG A 398 19.50 2.69 18.31
N GLY A 399 20.27 1.76 17.75
CA GLY A 399 20.04 1.27 16.38
C GLY A 399 20.28 2.31 15.29
N GLU A 400 21.03 3.38 15.58
CA GLU A 400 21.31 4.46 14.63
C GLU A 400 22.18 3.96 13.46
N ALA A 401 21.83 4.34 12.24
CA ALA A 401 22.65 4.06 11.07
C ALA A 401 24.00 4.80 11.13
N SER A 402 25.06 4.10 10.74
CA SER A 402 26.40 4.68 10.59
C SER A 402 26.44 5.64 9.40
N ALA A 403 27.40 6.58 9.40
CA ALA A 403 27.65 7.46 8.25
C ALA A 403 28.03 6.67 6.98
N LEU A 404 28.54 5.43 7.12
CA LEU A 404 28.83 4.57 5.98
C LEU A 404 27.54 4.05 5.32
N SER A 405 26.51 3.71 6.09
CA SER A 405 25.20 3.29 5.54
C SER A 405 24.59 4.36 4.63
N GLU A 406 24.75 5.64 5.00
CA GLU A 406 24.34 6.78 4.15
C GLU A 406 25.19 6.89 2.89
N LYS A 407 26.52 6.85 3.03
CA LYS A 407 27.47 6.91 1.91
C LYS A 407 27.25 5.79 0.89
N LEU A 408 26.87 4.60 1.36
CA LEU A 408 26.56 3.43 0.53
C LEU A 408 25.11 3.43 -0.02
N GLY A 409 24.29 4.45 0.28
CA GLY A 409 22.89 4.52 -0.17
C GLY A 409 21.94 3.54 0.54
N LEU A 410 22.41 2.89 1.61
CA LEU A 410 21.70 1.83 2.35
C LEU A 410 20.84 2.34 3.51
N LEU A 411 20.84 3.64 3.82
CA LEU A 411 19.96 4.23 4.85
C LEU A 411 18.47 3.82 4.72
N PRO A 412 17.86 3.74 3.52
CA PRO A 412 16.46 3.30 3.39
C PRO A 412 16.26 1.77 3.48
N LEU A 413 17.35 0.99 3.53
CA LEU A 413 17.34 -0.45 3.82
C LEU A 413 17.54 -0.72 5.32
N VAL A 414 18.57 -0.10 5.88
CA VAL A 414 19.00 -0.29 7.27
C VAL A 414 18.02 0.38 8.24
N GLY A 415 17.55 1.58 7.91
CA GLY A 415 16.74 2.43 8.79
C GLY A 415 17.55 3.53 9.44
N GLN A 416 16.88 4.62 9.83
CA GLN A 416 17.55 5.72 10.53
C GLN A 416 17.94 5.34 11.96
N ASP A 417 17.03 4.70 12.69
CA ASP A 417 17.17 4.24 14.07
C ASP A 417 16.31 2.98 14.33
N LYS A 418 16.32 2.47 15.57
CA LYS A 418 15.54 1.28 15.97
C LYS A 418 14.00 1.45 15.94
N ASN A 419 13.50 2.66 15.79
CA ASN A 419 12.06 2.96 15.70
C ASN A 419 11.56 2.93 14.24
N ASP A 420 12.46 2.78 13.26
CA ASP A 420 12.15 2.84 11.83
C ASP A 420 11.48 1.54 11.32
N ARG A 421 10.26 1.25 11.81
CA ARG A 421 9.58 -0.06 11.83
C ARG A 421 9.56 -0.87 10.52
N TYR A 422 9.66 -0.21 9.37
CA TYR A 422 9.57 -0.82 8.03
C TYR A 422 10.94 -1.22 7.44
N THR A 423 12.03 -0.86 8.13
CA THR A 423 13.42 -1.09 7.73
C THR A 423 14.07 -2.18 8.58
N LEU A 424 15.26 -2.64 8.20
CA LEU A 424 15.92 -3.77 8.87
C LEU A 424 16.09 -3.56 10.38
N ASN A 425 16.58 -2.40 10.84
CA ASN A 425 16.75 -2.11 12.26
C ASN A 425 15.40 -2.12 13.01
N GLY A 426 14.35 -1.54 12.40
CA GLY A 426 13.00 -1.59 12.94
C GLY A 426 12.48 -3.02 13.10
N LEU A 427 12.71 -3.90 12.12
CA LEU A 427 12.31 -5.31 12.18
C LEU A 427 13.11 -6.09 13.24
N LEU A 428 14.42 -5.91 13.31
CA LEU A 428 15.28 -6.54 14.32
C LEU A 428 14.89 -6.10 15.74
N ASN A 429 14.60 -4.81 15.94
CA ASN A 429 14.15 -4.25 17.23
C ASN A 429 12.77 -4.77 17.67
N GLN A 430 11.90 -5.14 16.74
CA GLN A 430 10.59 -5.74 17.03
C GLN A 430 10.66 -7.27 17.23
N SER A 431 11.79 -7.92 16.94
CA SER A 431 11.90 -9.37 16.92
C SER A 431 12.31 -9.95 18.27
N ASN A 432 11.70 -11.07 18.67
CA ASN A 432 11.95 -11.75 19.96
C ASN A 432 13.27 -12.55 19.94
N LEU A 433 14.39 -11.86 19.74
CA LEU A 433 15.74 -12.43 19.77
C LEU A 433 16.18 -12.74 21.23
N PRO A 434 17.19 -13.63 21.43
CA PRO A 434 17.72 -13.94 22.75
C PRO A 434 18.18 -12.68 23.51
N ALA A 435 17.77 -12.57 24.77
CA ALA A 435 17.62 -11.28 25.44
C ALA A 435 18.86 -10.73 26.16
N ASN A 436 19.93 -11.54 26.26
CA ASN A 436 21.09 -11.30 27.10
C ASN A 436 22.41 -11.29 26.29
N SER A 437 22.32 -11.27 24.97
CA SER A 437 23.44 -11.28 24.03
C SER A 437 23.39 -10.07 23.11
N HIS A 438 24.56 -9.60 22.69
CA HIS A 438 24.68 -8.86 21.44
C HIS A 438 24.51 -9.84 20.27
N THR A 439 23.97 -9.39 19.14
CA THR A 439 23.89 -10.21 17.91
C THR A 439 24.28 -9.40 16.67
N ASP A 440 25.37 -9.81 16.03
CA ASP A 440 25.79 -9.27 14.73
C ASP A 440 24.97 -9.91 13.60
N PHE A 441 24.55 -9.11 12.62
CA PHE A 441 23.93 -9.57 11.37
C PHE A 441 24.75 -9.08 10.18
N TYR A 442 25.31 -10.02 9.40
CA TYR A 442 26.09 -9.72 8.21
C TYR A 442 25.24 -9.90 6.96
N LEU A 443 25.08 -8.84 6.17
CA LEU A 443 24.32 -8.84 4.94
C LEU A 443 25.14 -9.41 3.78
N THR A 444 24.51 -10.05 2.79
CA THR A 444 25.15 -10.50 1.55
C THR A 444 25.79 -9.38 0.71
N ILE A 445 25.47 -8.13 1.04
CA ILE A 445 26.06 -6.92 0.45
C ILE A 445 27.56 -6.88 0.77
N ASN A 446 28.40 -6.77 -0.26
CA ASN A 446 29.84 -6.52 -0.12
C ASN A 446 30.11 -5.01 -0.19
N SER A 447 30.88 -4.45 0.74
CA SER A 447 31.08 -3.00 0.88
C SER A 447 31.71 -2.35 -0.35
N GLN A 448 32.66 -3.03 -1.00
CA GLN A 448 33.40 -2.51 -2.15
C GLN A 448 32.55 -2.53 -3.42
N LEU A 449 31.79 -3.61 -3.64
CA LEU A 449 30.80 -3.70 -4.73
C LEU A 449 29.68 -2.68 -4.54
N GLN A 450 29.15 -2.53 -3.32
CA GLN A 450 28.12 -1.54 -3.01
C GLN A 450 28.61 -0.12 -3.27
N GLN A 451 29.82 0.24 -2.82
CA GLN A 451 30.40 1.57 -3.05
C GLN A 451 30.54 1.85 -4.55
N ALA A 452 31.12 0.92 -5.32
CA ALA A 452 31.28 1.07 -6.76
C ALA A 452 29.94 1.17 -7.52
N ALA A 453 28.93 0.40 -7.10
CA ALA A 453 27.59 0.46 -7.66
C ALA A 453 26.89 1.80 -7.31
N GLN A 454 26.96 2.23 -6.07
CA GLN A 454 26.31 3.45 -5.57
C GLN A 454 26.92 4.72 -6.17
N ASP A 455 28.25 4.82 -6.23
CA ASP A 455 28.93 5.99 -6.83
C ASP A 455 28.62 6.12 -8.31
N THR A 456 28.68 4.99 -9.04
CA THR A 456 28.39 4.96 -10.48
C THR A 456 26.93 5.31 -10.76
N LEU A 457 25.98 4.68 -10.05
CA LEU A 457 24.55 4.99 -10.19
C LEU A 457 24.26 6.46 -9.86
N SER A 458 24.78 6.96 -8.73
CA SER A 458 24.60 8.35 -8.30
C SER A 458 25.15 9.35 -9.34
N LYS A 459 26.29 9.04 -9.94
CA LYS A 459 26.92 9.86 -10.99
C LYS A 459 26.08 9.94 -12.26
N HIS A 460 25.42 8.86 -12.68
CA HIS A 460 24.61 8.84 -13.90
C HIS A 460 23.17 9.32 -13.67
N VAL A 461 22.57 9.12 -12.49
CA VAL A 461 21.28 9.74 -12.13
C VAL A 461 21.43 11.27 -12.05
N LYS A 462 22.49 11.79 -11.44
CA LYS A 462 22.81 13.25 -11.40
C LYS A 462 23.11 13.90 -12.76
N ARG A 463 23.18 13.11 -13.85
CA ARG A 463 23.34 13.60 -15.23
C ARG A 463 22.02 13.67 -16.00
N GLN A 464 20.93 13.13 -15.47
CA GLN A 464 19.62 13.24 -16.10
C GLN A 464 19.12 14.68 -15.99
N GLN A 465 18.41 15.15 -17.01
CA GLN A 465 17.88 16.53 -17.05
C GLN A 465 16.70 16.73 -16.08
N HIS A 466 16.03 15.65 -15.69
CA HIS A 466 14.88 15.71 -14.79
C HIS A 466 15.33 15.72 -13.33
N ALA A 467 14.95 16.76 -12.57
CA ALA A 467 15.34 16.91 -11.17
C ALA A 467 14.87 15.73 -10.29
N GLU A 468 13.71 15.13 -10.61
CA GLU A 468 13.20 13.92 -9.95
C GLU A 468 13.65 12.59 -10.59
N ALA A 469 14.77 12.56 -11.31
CA ALA A 469 15.33 11.30 -11.77
C ALA A 469 15.76 10.43 -10.57
N ALA A 470 15.47 9.13 -10.65
CA ALA A 470 15.82 8.14 -9.63
C ALA A 470 16.46 6.92 -10.29
N GLY A 471 17.06 6.04 -9.50
CA GLY A 471 17.59 4.80 -10.04
C GLY A 471 17.91 3.73 -9.02
N ALA A 472 18.14 2.54 -9.54
CA ALA A 472 18.59 1.37 -8.80
C ALA A 472 19.57 0.56 -9.64
N LEU A 473 20.58 -0.03 -9.00
CA LEU A 473 21.46 -1.04 -9.58
C LEU A 473 21.58 -2.20 -8.60
N VAL A 474 21.02 -3.34 -8.97
CA VAL A 474 21.13 -4.60 -8.21
C VAL A 474 22.18 -5.49 -8.86
N VAL A 475 22.99 -6.13 -8.02
CA VAL A 475 24.02 -7.10 -8.41
C VAL A 475 23.89 -8.34 -7.51
N LEU A 476 23.79 -9.51 -8.13
CA LEU A 476 23.66 -10.82 -7.49
C LEU A 476 24.86 -11.70 -7.80
N ASN A 477 25.23 -12.57 -6.87
CA ASN A 477 25.98 -13.78 -7.18
C ASN A 477 25.02 -14.79 -7.82
N PRO A 478 25.15 -15.14 -9.11
CA PRO A 478 24.17 -16.00 -9.78
C PRO A 478 24.27 -17.47 -9.36
N GLN A 479 25.37 -17.87 -8.71
CA GLN A 479 25.59 -19.23 -8.22
C GLN A 479 24.90 -19.50 -6.88
N THR A 480 24.59 -18.45 -6.11
CA THR A 480 23.99 -18.57 -4.76
C THR A 480 22.67 -17.82 -4.60
N GLY A 481 22.45 -16.71 -5.31
CA GLY A 481 21.36 -15.76 -5.04
C GLY A 481 21.73 -14.64 -4.06
N ALA A 482 22.97 -14.60 -3.55
CA ALA A 482 23.42 -13.54 -2.64
C ALA A 482 23.32 -12.15 -3.29
N ILE A 483 22.70 -11.19 -2.60
CA ILE A 483 22.59 -9.79 -3.05
C ILE A 483 23.90 -9.05 -2.73
N LEU A 484 24.83 -9.06 -3.68
CA LEU A 484 26.18 -8.48 -3.54
C LEU A 484 26.18 -6.94 -3.50
N ALA A 485 25.25 -6.31 -4.22
CA ALA A 485 25.01 -4.88 -4.16
C ALA A 485 23.55 -4.55 -4.48
N ALA A 486 23.04 -3.50 -3.83
CA ALA A 486 21.73 -2.92 -4.01
C ALA A 486 21.86 -1.39 -3.90
N ALA A 487 22.40 -0.76 -4.96
CA ALA A 487 22.54 0.68 -5.03
C ALA A 487 21.18 1.35 -5.27
N ASN A 488 20.91 2.44 -4.56
CA ASN A 488 19.62 3.15 -4.54
C ASN A 488 19.84 4.67 -4.62
N VAL A 489 19.16 5.33 -5.55
CA VAL A 489 19.14 6.80 -5.65
C VAL A 489 17.69 7.27 -5.71
N SER A 490 17.23 7.93 -4.65
CA SER A 490 15.90 8.53 -4.54
C SER A 490 15.87 9.96 -5.13
N PRO A 491 14.71 10.46 -5.62
CA PRO A 491 14.55 11.83 -6.11
C PRO A 491 14.84 12.91 -5.06
N ARG A 492 14.61 12.57 -3.79
CA ARG A 492 14.79 13.44 -2.62
C ARG A 492 15.70 12.73 -1.61
N PRO A 493 16.55 13.47 -0.87
CA PRO A 493 17.34 12.88 0.21
C PRO A 493 16.45 12.44 1.37
N LEU A 494 16.82 11.34 2.03
CA LEU A 494 16.15 10.87 3.24
C LEU A 494 16.67 11.65 4.46
N ILE A 495 15.87 12.61 4.93
CA ILE A 495 16.23 13.51 6.04
C ILE A 495 16.16 12.75 7.38
N ARG A 496 17.21 12.87 8.21
CA ARG A 496 17.23 12.30 9.57
C ARG A 496 16.22 12.96 10.50
N GLY A 497 15.66 12.18 11.43
CA GLY A 497 14.81 12.68 12.51
C GLY A 497 13.35 12.97 12.10
N VAL A 498 12.96 12.67 10.86
CA VAL A 498 11.57 12.73 10.41
C VAL A 498 10.83 11.49 10.91
N HIS A 499 9.69 11.67 11.59
CA HIS A 499 9.00 10.58 12.27
C HIS A 499 8.56 9.50 11.26
N PRO A 500 8.58 8.18 11.60
CA PRO A 500 8.15 7.13 10.70
C PRO A 500 6.74 7.34 10.12
N TRP A 501 5.80 7.88 10.91
CA TRP A 501 4.45 8.21 10.42
C TRP A 501 4.45 9.30 9.33
N ASP A 502 5.26 10.34 9.47
CA ASP A 502 5.34 11.43 8.48
C ASP A 502 5.92 10.90 7.16
N ARG A 503 6.93 10.02 7.25
CA ARG A 503 7.52 9.35 6.08
C ARG A 503 6.53 8.41 5.40
N MET A 504 5.70 7.68 6.15
CA MET A 504 4.60 6.88 5.60
C MET A 504 3.53 7.75 4.92
N ALA A 505 3.06 8.80 5.58
CA ALA A 505 2.06 9.71 5.02
C ALA A 505 2.58 10.38 3.73
N TYR A 506 3.85 10.79 3.72
CA TYR A 506 4.51 11.31 2.52
C TYR A 506 4.61 10.25 1.41
N ALA A 507 4.94 8.99 1.74
CA ALA A 507 5.04 7.91 0.77
C ALA A 507 3.68 7.50 0.18
N GLU A 508 2.59 7.59 0.93
CA GLU A 508 1.23 7.31 0.44
C GLU A 508 0.73 8.41 -0.50
N ILE A 509 1.02 9.69 -0.20
CA ILE A 509 0.59 10.85 -1.00
C ILE A 509 1.51 11.06 -2.23
N TYR A 510 2.81 10.82 -2.08
CA TYR A 510 3.85 11.08 -3.09
C TYR A 510 4.75 9.86 -3.35
N PRO A 511 4.22 8.66 -3.69
CA PRO A 511 5.00 7.42 -3.79
C PRO A 511 6.15 7.48 -4.79
N GLN A 512 6.01 8.26 -5.86
CA GLN A 512 7.09 8.46 -6.83
C GLN A 512 8.28 9.26 -6.28
N GLN A 513 8.05 10.11 -5.28
CA GLN A 513 9.04 10.99 -4.66
C GLN A 513 9.55 10.49 -3.30
N ASP A 514 8.98 9.39 -2.76
CA ASP A 514 9.34 8.82 -1.46
C ASP A 514 10.87 8.69 -1.32
N PRO A 515 11.51 9.46 -0.42
CA PRO A 515 12.95 9.41 -0.21
C PRO A 515 13.36 8.13 0.52
N SER A 516 12.44 7.53 1.28
CA SER A 516 12.65 6.30 2.02
C SER A 516 12.49 5.04 1.17
N GLN A 517 12.08 5.15 -0.10
CA GLN A 517 11.85 4.01 -0.97
C GLN A 517 13.15 3.28 -1.30
N PHE A 518 13.22 1.98 -0.99
CA PHE A 518 14.31 1.12 -1.43
C PHE A 518 14.02 0.51 -2.80
N ARG A 519 14.25 1.31 -3.85
CA ARG A 519 13.90 1.06 -5.25
C ARG A 519 14.49 -0.21 -5.88
N PRO A 520 15.63 -0.78 -5.41
CA PRO A 520 16.07 -2.12 -5.78
C PRO A 520 14.99 -3.22 -5.78
N TRP A 521 14.04 -3.19 -4.85
CA TRP A 521 12.97 -4.20 -4.77
C TRP A 521 11.66 -3.78 -4.10
N GLN A 522 11.43 -2.49 -3.77
CA GLN A 522 10.17 -2.05 -3.17
C GLN A 522 9.39 -1.06 -4.03
N GLY A 523 8.07 -1.27 -4.08
CA GLY A 523 7.07 -0.31 -4.56
C GLY A 523 6.86 -0.31 -6.08
N ASP A 524 5.59 -0.17 -6.47
CA ASP A 524 5.22 0.23 -7.83
C ASP A 524 5.24 1.76 -7.91
N THR A 525 6.12 2.30 -8.73
CA THR A 525 6.28 3.74 -8.96
C THR A 525 5.59 4.21 -10.25
N GLY A 526 4.95 3.32 -11.01
CA GLY A 526 4.52 3.61 -12.38
C GLY A 526 5.66 3.72 -13.41
N PHE A 527 6.93 3.68 -12.97
CA PHE A 527 8.13 3.54 -13.83
C PHE A 527 8.65 2.09 -13.88
N ASN A 528 7.96 1.15 -13.24
CA ASN A 528 8.40 -0.23 -13.07
C ASN A 528 8.23 -1.12 -14.31
N ALA A 529 7.75 -0.58 -15.44
CA ALA A 529 7.69 -1.28 -16.71
C ALA A 529 9.11 -1.57 -17.24
N PRO A 530 9.49 -2.84 -17.50
CA PRO A 530 10.83 -3.22 -17.95
C PRO A 530 11.14 -2.88 -19.42
N GLY A 531 10.10 -2.72 -20.24
CA GLY A 531 10.21 -2.54 -21.68
C GLY A 531 11.01 -3.66 -22.34
N SER A 532 11.78 -3.31 -23.38
CA SER A 532 12.58 -4.28 -24.17
C SER A 532 13.67 -5.04 -23.40
N SER A 533 13.84 -4.86 -22.08
CA SER A 533 14.64 -5.76 -21.23
C SER A 533 13.92 -7.09 -20.93
N PHE A 534 12.58 -7.08 -20.87
CA PHE A 534 11.75 -8.25 -20.58
C PHE A 534 11.71 -9.29 -21.71
N LYS A 535 12.13 -8.92 -22.93
CA LYS A 535 12.20 -9.82 -24.10
C LYS A 535 13.03 -11.10 -23.86
N VAL A 536 13.91 -11.12 -22.86
CA VAL A 536 14.61 -12.34 -22.43
C VAL A 536 13.67 -13.36 -21.76
N VAL A 537 12.67 -12.90 -20.99
CA VAL A 537 11.61 -13.75 -20.39
C VAL A 537 10.69 -14.28 -21.49
N THR A 538 10.34 -13.44 -22.48
CA THR A 538 9.58 -13.87 -23.65
C THR A 538 10.32 -14.93 -24.47
N ALA A 539 11.64 -14.81 -24.63
CA ALA A 539 12.44 -15.85 -25.24
C ALA A 539 12.44 -17.15 -24.41
N LEU A 540 12.59 -17.08 -23.08
CA LEU A 540 12.50 -18.26 -22.20
C LEU A 540 11.15 -18.97 -22.30
N ALA A 541 10.03 -18.24 -22.33
CA ALA A 541 8.69 -18.81 -22.47
C ALA A 541 8.52 -19.60 -23.79
N SER A 542 9.14 -19.13 -24.86
CA SER A 542 9.13 -19.83 -26.16
C SER A 542 10.10 -21.00 -26.22
N LEU A 543 11.22 -20.95 -25.48
CA LEU A 543 12.14 -22.08 -25.30
C LEU A 543 11.51 -23.18 -24.42
N GLN A 544 10.67 -22.81 -23.44
CA GLN A 544 9.80 -23.72 -22.71
C GLN A 544 8.73 -24.33 -23.64
N ALA A 545 8.07 -23.51 -24.48
CA ALA A 545 7.07 -23.98 -25.44
C ALA A 545 7.62 -24.97 -26.49
N ILE A 546 8.92 -24.94 -26.80
CA ILE A 546 9.61 -26.01 -27.56
C ILE A 546 9.78 -27.26 -26.72
N LYS A 547 10.34 -27.13 -25.50
CA LYS A 547 10.61 -28.24 -24.57
C LYS A 547 9.34 -29.05 -24.25
N GLU A 548 8.20 -28.37 -24.13
CA GLU A 548 6.88 -28.97 -23.85
C GLU A 548 6.17 -29.50 -25.10
N GLY A 549 6.73 -29.33 -26.30
CA GLY A 549 6.16 -29.86 -27.55
C GLY A 549 4.84 -29.20 -27.97
N THR A 550 4.63 -27.91 -27.64
CA THR A 550 3.41 -27.17 -27.99
C THR A 550 3.13 -27.22 -29.51
N PRO A 551 1.87 -27.02 -29.97
CA PRO A 551 1.51 -27.21 -31.39
C PRO A 551 2.34 -26.41 -32.42
N ASN A 552 2.91 -25.26 -32.05
CA ASN A 552 3.78 -24.46 -32.93
C ASN A 552 5.28 -24.65 -32.63
N SER A 553 5.68 -25.58 -31.76
CA SER A 553 7.07 -25.80 -31.31
C SER A 553 8.09 -25.82 -32.44
N GLN A 554 7.84 -26.55 -33.53
CA GLN A 554 8.73 -26.61 -34.70
C GLN A 554 8.87 -25.26 -35.43
N GLN A 555 7.79 -24.47 -35.49
CA GLN A 555 7.77 -23.13 -36.09
C GLN A 555 8.51 -22.13 -35.20
N ILE A 556 8.29 -22.21 -33.88
CA ILE A 556 8.98 -21.42 -32.84
C ILE A 556 10.49 -21.73 -32.87
N GLU A 557 10.88 -23.00 -32.92
CA GLU A 557 12.29 -23.43 -33.03
C GLU A 557 12.93 -22.93 -34.31
N SER A 558 12.26 -23.06 -35.46
CA SER A 558 12.74 -22.53 -36.74
C SER A 558 12.94 -21.01 -36.68
N MET A 559 11.99 -20.28 -36.09
CA MET A 559 12.04 -18.83 -35.92
C MET A 559 13.17 -18.39 -34.98
N LEU A 560 13.40 -19.10 -33.87
CA LEU A 560 14.47 -18.81 -32.91
C LEU A 560 15.86 -19.15 -33.47
N LYS A 561 16.00 -20.29 -34.15
CA LYS A 561 17.25 -20.79 -34.76
C LYS A 561 17.75 -19.89 -35.89
N GLY A 562 16.83 -19.40 -36.72
CA GLY A 562 17.12 -18.47 -37.81
C GLY A 562 16.54 -18.92 -39.15
N VAL A 563 15.92 -17.97 -39.86
CA VAL A 563 15.27 -18.20 -41.16
C VAL A 563 15.83 -17.28 -42.23
N SER A 564 15.96 -17.78 -43.46
CA SER A 564 16.40 -16.94 -44.60
C SER A 564 15.36 -15.88 -44.96
N ARG A 565 15.79 -14.81 -45.65
CA ARG A 565 14.87 -13.76 -46.16
C ARG A 565 13.69 -14.32 -46.97
N ALA A 566 13.91 -15.36 -47.77
CA ALA A 566 12.86 -16.02 -48.56
C ALA A 566 11.86 -16.81 -47.69
N GLN A 567 12.35 -17.44 -46.60
CA GLN A 567 11.53 -18.20 -45.66
C GLN A 567 10.86 -17.32 -44.60
N PHE A 568 11.35 -16.09 -44.37
CA PHE A 568 10.95 -15.24 -43.25
C PHE A 568 9.43 -15.08 -43.11
N LYS A 569 8.73 -14.71 -44.20
CA LYS A 569 7.27 -14.56 -44.17
C LYS A 569 6.52 -15.88 -43.99
N ALA A 570 7.05 -16.98 -44.54
CA ALA A 570 6.42 -18.30 -44.44
C ALA A 570 6.54 -18.90 -43.03
N VAL A 571 7.68 -18.73 -42.37
CA VAL A 571 7.91 -19.29 -41.02
C VAL A 571 7.42 -18.35 -39.92
N THR A 572 7.62 -17.03 -40.04
CA THR A 572 7.21 -16.09 -38.98
C THR A 572 5.79 -15.54 -39.18
N GLY A 573 5.23 -15.59 -40.38
CA GLY A 573 3.98 -14.88 -40.73
C GLY A 573 4.14 -13.35 -40.92
N LEU A 574 5.28 -12.76 -40.54
CA LEU A 574 5.54 -11.33 -40.64
C LEU A 574 5.94 -10.92 -42.06
N SER A 575 5.43 -9.78 -42.54
CA SER A 575 5.97 -9.13 -43.74
C SER A 575 7.27 -8.40 -43.37
N PRO A 576 8.39 -8.60 -44.11
CA PRO A 576 9.65 -7.89 -43.85
C PRO A 576 9.47 -6.36 -43.85
N ASP A 577 8.62 -5.82 -44.73
CA ASP A 577 8.48 -4.37 -44.87
C ASP A 577 7.43 -3.77 -43.92
N SER A 578 6.90 -4.56 -42.98
CA SER A 578 5.95 -4.05 -41.99
C SER A 578 6.66 -3.22 -40.92
N THR A 579 6.19 -1.99 -40.72
CA THR A 579 6.57 -1.11 -39.61
C THR A 579 5.85 -1.50 -38.31
N ASN A 580 4.69 -2.16 -38.41
CA ASN A 580 3.80 -2.48 -37.30
C ASN A 580 3.56 -4.00 -37.19
N PHE A 581 3.18 -4.45 -36.00
CA PHE A 581 2.49 -5.72 -35.79
C PHE A 581 0.98 -5.50 -35.85
N SER A 582 0.28 -6.29 -36.68
CA SER A 582 -1.17 -6.18 -36.90
C SER A 582 -1.81 -7.57 -36.81
N HIS A 583 -2.90 -7.69 -36.07
CA HIS A 583 -3.63 -8.95 -35.90
C HIS A 583 -5.12 -8.71 -35.64
N LEU A 584 -6.01 -9.60 -36.08
CA LEU A 584 -7.48 -9.44 -36.06
C LEU A 584 -8.11 -9.30 -34.66
N LYS A 585 -7.35 -9.53 -33.59
CA LYS A 585 -7.78 -9.34 -32.19
C LYS A 585 -7.12 -8.16 -31.49
N LEU A 586 -6.26 -7.40 -32.17
CA LEU A 586 -5.71 -6.15 -31.63
C LEU A 586 -6.67 -4.99 -31.90
N SER A 587 -6.78 -4.06 -30.96
CA SER A 587 -7.62 -2.86 -31.13
C SER A 587 -6.97 -1.81 -32.02
N GLN A 588 -5.63 -1.80 -32.08
CA GLN A 588 -4.81 -0.99 -32.98
C GLN A 588 -3.51 -1.76 -33.33
N PRO A 589 -2.87 -1.47 -34.48
CA PRO A 589 -1.53 -1.97 -34.78
C PRO A 589 -0.50 -1.46 -33.75
N ILE A 590 0.46 -2.32 -33.38
CA ILE A 590 1.53 -1.97 -32.43
C ILE A 590 2.81 -1.68 -33.23
N ALA A 591 3.38 -0.49 -33.04
CA ALA A 591 4.54 -0.05 -33.81
C ALA A 591 5.86 -0.70 -33.38
N ASN A 592 6.75 -0.91 -34.35
CA ASN A 592 8.16 -1.14 -34.08
C ASN A 592 8.84 0.15 -33.57
N TYR A 593 10.03 0.03 -32.99
CA TYR A 593 10.78 1.20 -32.54
C TYR A 593 11.07 2.15 -33.72
N HIS A 594 10.77 3.45 -33.52
CA HIS A 594 10.76 4.49 -34.56
C HIS A 594 9.95 4.16 -35.83
N SER A 595 8.99 3.22 -35.77
CA SER A 595 8.25 2.71 -36.93
C SER A 595 9.13 2.21 -38.08
N ILE A 596 10.35 1.75 -37.79
CA ILE A 596 11.29 1.25 -38.81
C ILE A 596 10.77 -0.11 -39.34
N PRO A 597 10.77 -0.35 -40.67
CA PRO A 597 10.44 -1.67 -41.23
C PRO A 597 11.31 -2.79 -40.65
N ILE A 598 10.75 -3.98 -40.49
CA ILE A 598 11.51 -5.14 -39.98
C ILE A 598 12.74 -5.43 -40.87
N SER A 599 12.62 -5.30 -42.19
CA SER A 599 13.67 -5.45 -43.20
C SER A 599 14.83 -4.45 -43.08
N GLN A 600 14.58 -3.29 -42.46
CA GLN A 600 15.57 -2.24 -42.19
C GLN A 600 16.05 -2.25 -40.73
N SER A 601 15.29 -2.87 -39.83
CA SER A 601 15.65 -3.05 -38.42
C SER A 601 16.81 -4.02 -38.26
N PHE A 602 16.84 -5.06 -39.11
CA PHE A 602 17.96 -6.00 -39.17
C PHE A 602 19.11 -5.44 -40.01
N LYS A 603 20.30 -5.40 -39.41
CA LYS A 603 21.55 -5.17 -40.16
C LYS A 603 21.71 -6.25 -41.26
N PRO A 604 22.30 -5.93 -42.42
CA PRO A 604 22.26 -6.80 -43.59
C PRO A 604 22.89 -8.17 -43.33
N GLN A 605 22.01 -9.18 -43.25
CA GLN A 605 22.34 -10.60 -43.12
C GLN A 605 21.35 -11.45 -43.94
N ASP A 606 21.76 -12.67 -44.25
CA ASP A 606 21.02 -13.64 -45.07
C ASP A 606 19.95 -14.40 -44.27
N GLN A 607 20.16 -14.53 -42.95
CA GLN A 607 19.25 -15.16 -41.99
C GLN A 607 18.94 -14.25 -40.81
N VAL A 608 17.79 -14.48 -40.18
CA VAL A 608 17.29 -13.75 -39.00
C VAL A 608 16.76 -14.75 -37.98
N GLY A 609 17.33 -14.78 -36.78
CA GLY A 609 16.84 -15.57 -35.64
C GLY A 609 16.77 -14.76 -34.34
N LEU A 610 16.80 -15.47 -33.20
CA LEU A 610 16.79 -14.87 -31.85
C LEU A 610 17.95 -13.89 -31.65
N THR A 611 19.14 -14.23 -32.17
CA THR A 611 20.35 -13.41 -32.07
C THR A 611 20.13 -12.02 -32.66
N GLU A 612 19.60 -11.95 -33.88
CA GLU A 612 19.33 -10.70 -34.61
C GLU A 612 18.20 -9.91 -33.96
N ALA A 613 17.09 -10.59 -33.65
CA ALA A 613 15.91 -9.98 -33.04
C ALA A 613 16.22 -9.36 -31.67
N LEU A 614 17.03 -10.04 -30.84
CA LEU A 614 17.42 -9.53 -29.54
C LEU A 614 18.50 -8.44 -29.64
N ARG A 615 19.50 -8.60 -30.52
CA ARG A 615 20.58 -7.63 -30.82
C ARG A 615 20.04 -6.28 -31.25
N ASP A 616 19.16 -6.28 -32.25
CA ASP A 616 18.58 -5.07 -32.84
C ASP A 616 17.24 -4.70 -32.16
N SER A 617 16.77 -5.52 -31.21
CA SER A 617 15.66 -5.27 -30.29
C SER A 617 14.26 -5.08 -30.93
N VAL A 618 14.03 -5.68 -32.09
CA VAL A 618 12.79 -5.54 -32.90
C VAL A 618 11.53 -5.90 -32.09
N ASN A 619 10.50 -5.05 -32.05
CA ASN A 619 9.27 -5.34 -31.29
C ASN A 619 8.44 -6.44 -31.94
N ASN A 620 8.09 -6.25 -33.21
CA ASN A 620 7.11 -7.05 -33.94
C ASN A 620 7.46 -8.55 -33.97
N TRP A 621 8.76 -8.87 -33.96
CA TRP A 621 9.26 -10.24 -33.91
C TRP A 621 8.99 -10.93 -32.56
N PHE A 622 9.16 -10.24 -31.43
CA PHE A 622 8.85 -10.80 -30.10
C PHE A 622 7.35 -10.89 -29.85
N ILE A 623 6.55 -9.97 -30.40
CA ILE A 623 5.08 -10.06 -30.36
C ILE A 623 4.61 -11.29 -31.15
N GLN A 624 5.13 -11.51 -32.36
CA GLN A 624 4.83 -12.73 -33.12
C GLN A 624 5.26 -14.00 -32.38
N LEU A 625 6.45 -13.99 -31.76
CA LEU A 625 6.97 -15.13 -31.00
C LEU A 625 6.04 -15.51 -29.83
N SER A 626 5.53 -14.53 -29.07
CA SER A 626 4.55 -14.81 -28.01
C SER A 626 3.21 -15.27 -28.58
N PHE A 627 2.75 -14.74 -29.72
CA PHE A 627 1.53 -15.22 -30.37
C PHE A 627 1.65 -16.68 -30.84
N LEU A 628 2.79 -17.10 -31.36
CA LEU A 628 3.03 -18.52 -31.69
C LEU A 628 3.06 -19.41 -30.43
N SER A 629 3.56 -18.89 -29.30
CA SER A 629 3.69 -19.63 -28.04
C SER A 629 2.36 -19.74 -27.27
N ASP A 630 1.55 -18.67 -27.27
CA ASP A 630 0.42 -18.48 -26.35
C ASP A 630 -0.96 -18.38 -27.01
N TYR A 631 -1.06 -17.85 -28.24
CA TYR A 631 -2.34 -17.41 -28.81
C TYR A 631 -3.06 -18.52 -29.60
N ASN A 632 -2.31 -19.45 -30.20
CA ASN A 632 -2.84 -20.52 -31.05
C ASN A 632 -3.00 -21.87 -30.31
N THR A 633 -2.77 -21.91 -29.00
CA THR A 633 -2.21 -23.11 -28.32
C THR A 633 -2.79 -23.37 -26.92
N LEU A 634 -4.09 -23.13 -26.71
CA LEU A 634 -4.78 -23.42 -25.43
C LEU A 634 -5.82 -24.56 -25.57
N PRO A 635 -5.45 -25.83 -25.30
CA PRO A 635 -6.40 -26.93 -25.11
C PRO A 635 -7.12 -26.84 -23.75
N ASP A 636 -6.38 -26.46 -22.71
CA ASP A 636 -6.84 -26.43 -21.31
C ASP A 636 -6.71 -25.04 -20.68
N GLY A 637 -7.47 -24.80 -19.61
CA GLY A 637 -7.84 -23.46 -19.18
C GLY A 637 -6.75 -22.61 -18.47
N ASN A 638 -6.77 -21.32 -18.81
CA ASN A 638 -6.47 -20.18 -17.92
C ASN A 638 -5.01 -19.78 -17.60
N LYS A 639 -3.94 -20.30 -18.23
CA LYS A 639 -2.59 -19.68 -18.13
C LYS A 639 -1.79 -19.75 -19.44
N THR A 640 -1.06 -18.69 -19.75
CA THR A 640 -0.17 -18.58 -20.93
C THR A 640 1.24 -19.06 -20.62
N GLN A 641 2.04 -19.48 -21.62
CA GLN A 641 3.47 -19.79 -21.45
C GLN A 641 4.23 -18.59 -20.88
N LEU A 642 3.92 -17.38 -21.34
CA LEU A 642 4.53 -16.15 -20.81
C LEU A 642 4.22 -15.93 -19.32
N SER A 643 3.00 -16.23 -18.88
CA SER A 643 2.57 -16.18 -17.47
C SER A 643 3.17 -17.32 -16.66
N GLN A 644 3.25 -18.53 -17.22
CA GLN A 644 3.85 -19.72 -16.59
C GLN A 644 5.36 -19.55 -16.36
N MET A 645 6.12 -19.09 -17.36
CA MET A 645 7.55 -18.79 -17.23
C MET A 645 7.80 -17.63 -16.25
N ALA A 646 6.96 -16.59 -16.26
CA ALA A 646 7.05 -15.52 -15.27
C ALA A 646 6.82 -16.07 -13.83
N HIS A 647 5.79 -16.88 -13.62
CA HIS A 647 5.56 -17.56 -12.34
C HIS A 647 6.72 -18.53 -11.98
N GLN A 648 7.27 -19.23 -12.98
CA GLN A 648 8.54 -19.97 -12.98
C GLN A 648 9.67 -19.22 -12.27
N LEU A 649 9.95 -18.03 -12.80
CA LEU A 649 10.97 -17.10 -12.31
C LEU A 649 10.56 -16.43 -10.97
N GLY A 650 9.34 -16.65 -10.49
CA GLY A 650 8.80 -16.13 -9.23
C GLY A 650 8.22 -14.74 -9.32
N PHE A 651 7.64 -14.35 -10.47
CA PHE A 651 6.77 -13.17 -10.57
C PHE A 651 5.41 -13.51 -9.94
N GLU A 652 4.97 -12.69 -8.99
CA GLU A 652 3.81 -12.89 -8.10
C GLU A 652 3.97 -14.03 -7.06
N PRO A 653 3.62 -13.85 -5.76
CA PRO A 653 3.40 -12.59 -5.03
C PRO A 653 4.75 -11.99 -4.55
N TYR A 654 4.75 -11.22 -3.44
CA TYR A 654 5.98 -10.78 -2.77
C TYR A 654 6.76 -11.98 -2.21
N PHE A 655 8.10 -11.93 -2.25
CA PHE A 655 8.97 -12.94 -1.60
C PHE A 655 9.84 -12.35 -0.48
N SER A 656 10.23 -13.21 0.47
CA SER A 656 11.10 -12.85 1.59
C SER A 656 12.57 -12.86 1.19
N LEU A 657 13.32 -11.84 1.61
CA LEU A 657 14.79 -11.80 1.47
C LEU A 657 15.55 -12.42 2.65
N VAL A 658 14.83 -13.07 3.57
CA VAL A 658 15.39 -13.71 4.77
C VAL A 658 14.70 -15.06 5.03
N PRO A 659 15.42 -16.05 5.58
CA PRO A 659 14.85 -17.35 5.90
C PRO A 659 13.87 -17.25 7.09
N GLU A 660 12.82 -18.08 7.07
CA GLU A 660 11.78 -18.12 8.11
C GLU A 660 12.32 -18.52 9.49
N SER A 661 13.47 -19.20 9.53
CA SER A 661 14.19 -19.58 10.75
C SER A 661 14.55 -18.41 11.67
N LEU A 662 14.70 -17.19 11.12
CA LEU A 662 14.94 -15.97 11.89
C LEU A 662 13.71 -15.47 12.65
N LYS A 663 12.50 -15.92 12.30
CA LYS A 663 11.21 -15.60 12.98
C LYS A 663 10.99 -14.11 13.26
N LEU A 664 11.44 -13.25 12.34
CA LEU A 664 11.31 -11.80 12.48
C LEU A 664 9.83 -11.37 12.47
N GLN A 665 9.48 -10.31 13.21
CA GLN A 665 8.14 -9.73 13.11
C GLN A 665 8.01 -8.94 11.80
N ARG A 666 7.41 -9.57 10.79
CA ARG A 666 7.24 -9.02 9.43
C ARG A 666 6.01 -8.13 9.31
N ILE A 667 6.10 -7.08 8.49
CA ILE A 667 4.98 -6.19 8.15
C ILE A 667 4.61 -6.45 6.67
N PRO A 668 3.51 -7.16 6.38
CA PRO A 668 3.17 -7.55 5.01
C PRO A 668 2.81 -6.34 4.15
N ALA A 669 3.15 -6.40 2.87
CA ALA A 669 2.69 -5.42 1.88
C ALA A 669 1.18 -5.53 1.67
N ARG A 670 0.50 -4.39 1.57
CA ARG A 670 -0.94 -4.29 1.28
C ARG A 670 -1.16 -3.91 -0.19
N HIS A 671 -2.40 -3.93 -0.66
CA HIS A 671 -2.71 -3.59 -2.06
C HIS A 671 -2.23 -2.16 -2.39
N GLY A 672 -1.35 -2.03 -3.39
CA GLY A 672 -0.67 -0.77 -3.76
C GLY A 672 0.39 -0.26 -2.76
N GLY A 673 0.26 -0.60 -1.48
CA GLY A 673 1.08 -0.10 -0.38
C GLY A 673 2.36 -0.89 -0.10
N ARG A 674 3.35 -0.19 0.45
CA ARG A 674 4.69 -0.70 0.73
C ARG A 674 4.75 -1.47 2.06
N GLY A 675 5.13 -2.74 2.01
CA GLY A 675 5.43 -3.56 3.19
C GLY A 675 6.82 -3.30 3.77
N ASP A 676 7.26 -4.13 4.71
CA ASP A 676 8.64 -4.05 5.22
C ASP A 676 9.69 -4.31 4.11
N VAL A 677 10.90 -3.81 4.34
CA VAL A 677 12.00 -3.81 3.34
C VAL A 677 12.54 -5.18 2.97
N LEU A 678 12.20 -6.22 3.72
CA LEU A 678 12.56 -7.61 3.41
C LEU A 678 11.49 -8.30 2.57
N ASN A 679 10.39 -7.62 2.21
CA ASN A 679 9.43 -8.05 1.20
C ASN A 679 9.85 -7.50 -0.16
N ALA A 680 10.42 -8.35 -1.01
CA ALA A 680 10.73 -8.00 -2.38
C ALA A 680 9.47 -8.03 -3.26
N PHE A 681 9.19 -6.91 -3.92
CA PHE A 681 8.19 -6.83 -4.97
C PHE A 681 8.70 -7.57 -6.20
N ALA A 682 8.11 -8.73 -6.48
CA ALA A 682 8.47 -9.55 -7.64
C ALA A 682 7.94 -9.00 -8.98
N GLY A 683 7.06 -8.00 -8.95
CA GLY A 683 6.30 -7.57 -10.11
C GLY A 683 4.92 -8.21 -10.23
N LYS A 684 4.21 -7.83 -11.29
CA LYS A 684 2.88 -8.32 -11.66
C LYS A 684 2.73 -8.30 -13.18
N LEU A 685 2.11 -9.33 -13.75
CA LEU A 685 1.71 -9.35 -15.16
C LEU A 685 0.21 -9.03 -15.29
N SER A 686 -0.17 -8.36 -16.38
CA SER A 686 -1.57 -8.03 -16.65
C SER A 686 -2.30 -9.15 -17.40
N VAL A 687 -1.54 -10.00 -18.11
CA VAL A 687 -2.05 -11.19 -18.79
C VAL A 687 -2.09 -12.36 -17.83
N GLN A 688 -3.31 -12.79 -17.50
CA GLN A 688 -3.56 -14.09 -16.85
C GLN A 688 -4.20 -15.09 -17.83
N ASN A 689 -5.00 -14.64 -18.82
CA ASN A 689 -5.57 -15.51 -19.86
C ASN A 689 -5.51 -14.86 -21.26
N ALA A 690 -4.82 -15.51 -22.22
CA ALA A 690 -4.63 -14.96 -23.58
C ALA A 690 -5.91 -14.84 -24.41
N GLN A 691 -6.90 -15.72 -24.25
CA GLN A 691 -8.08 -15.78 -25.15
C GLN A 691 -8.92 -14.49 -25.12
N ALA A 692 -8.87 -13.73 -24.03
CA ALA A 692 -9.56 -12.44 -23.88
C ALA A 692 -8.65 -11.21 -24.08
N GLN A 693 -7.31 -11.36 -24.13
CA GLN A 693 -6.37 -10.27 -23.82
C GLN A 693 -5.22 -10.10 -24.86
N ALA A 694 -5.50 -10.29 -26.16
CA ALA A 694 -4.48 -10.21 -27.22
C ALA A 694 -3.64 -8.91 -27.22
N ASN A 695 -4.22 -7.76 -26.89
CA ASN A 695 -3.48 -6.49 -26.74
C ASN A 695 -2.45 -6.56 -25.60
N GLN A 696 -2.86 -7.10 -24.45
CA GLN A 696 -2.01 -7.16 -23.26
C GLN A 696 -0.91 -8.22 -23.43
N LEU A 697 -1.19 -9.33 -24.14
CA LEU A 697 -0.14 -10.28 -24.56
C LEU A 697 0.94 -9.59 -25.39
N ALA A 698 0.54 -8.79 -26.38
CA ALA A 698 1.48 -8.06 -27.22
C ALA A 698 2.27 -6.99 -26.45
N PHE A 699 1.66 -6.27 -25.51
CA PHE A 699 2.39 -5.30 -24.68
C PHE A 699 3.31 -5.99 -23.67
N ASN A 700 2.84 -7.02 -22.97
CA ASN A 700 3.64 -7.77 -21.98
C ASN A 700 4.84 -8.47 -22.64
N SER A 701 4.72 -9.01 -23.87
CA SER A 701 5.85 -9.62 -24.59
C SER A 701 6.97 -8.63 -24.99
N ILE A 702 6.73 -7.32 -24.89
CA ILE A 702 7.74 -6.27 -25.05
C ILE A 702 7.97 -5.46 -23.76
N GLY A 703 7.49 -5.94 -22.61
CA GLY A 703 7.68 -5.35 -21.28
C GLY A 703 6.88 -4.09 -20.99
N GLN A 704 5.76 -3.89 -21.68
CA GLN A 704 4.79 -2.80 -21.47
C GLN A 704 3.50 -3.35 -20.83
N ASP A 705 2.67 -2.49 -20.23
CA ASP A 705 1.44 -2.87 -19.49
C ASP A 705 1.70 -3.91 -18.37
N MET A 706 2.85 -3.78 -17.68
CA MET A 706 3.27 -4.63 -16.57
C MET A 706 4.29 -3.90 -15.68
N VAL A 707 4.58 -4.46 -14.50
CA VAL A 707 5.50 -3.86 -13.52
C VAL A 707 6.42 -4.92 -12.91
N VAL A 708 7.71 -4.58 -12.74
CA VAL A 708 8.75 -5.48 -12.18
C VAL A 708 9.71 -4.71 -11.27
N SER A 709 10.53 -5.41 -10.49
CA SER A 709 11.65 -4.80 -9.76
C SER A 709 13.02 -5.04 -10.44
N PRO A 710 14.01 -4.17 -10.20
CA PRO A 710 15.41 -4.42 -10.53
C PRO A 710 15.92 -5.76 -9.98
N LEU A 711 15.60 -6.10 -8.72
CA LEU A 711 15.98 -7.39 -8.14
C LEU A 711 15.42 -8.57 -8.93
N GLN A 712 14.14 -8.52 -9.34
CA GLN A 712 13.55 -9.58 -10.13
C GLN A 712 14.24 -9.71 -11.50
N MET A 713 14.54 -8.60 -12.18
CA MET A 713 15.28 -8.66 -13.45
C MET A 713 16.72 -9.17 -13.28
N ALA A 714 17.39 -8.87 -12.17
CA ALA A 714 18.71 -9.45 -11.86
C ALA A 714 18.62 -10.96 -11.58
N LYS A 715 17.56 -11.44 -10.92
CA LYS A 715 17.26 -12.87 -10.72
C LYS A 715 17.03 -13.58 -12.06
N VAL A 716 16.30 -12.96 -12.99
CA VAL A 716 16.12 -13.48 -14.37
C VAL A 716 17.47 -13.61 -15.08
N ALA A 717 18.35 -12.61 -14.96
CA ALA A 717 19.69 -12.69 -15.54
C ALA A 717 20.55 -13.81 -14.93
N ALA A 718 20.47 -14.02 -13.61
CA ALA A 718 21.14 -15.12 -12.93
C ALA A 718 20.66 -16.48 -13.44
N ALA A 719 19.33 -16.67 -13.57
CA ALA A 719 18.75 -17.91 -14.08
C ALA A 719 19.14 -18.19 -15.54
N ILE A 720 19.18 -17.17 -16.41
CA ILE A 720 19.64 -17.32 -17.81
C ILE A 720 21.13 -17.68 -17.87
N ALA A 721 21.95 -17.16 -16.96
CA ALA A 721 23.38 -17.48 -16.91
C ALA A 721 23.61 -18.95 -16.51
N THR A 722 23.04 -19.39 -15.40
CA THR A 722 23.32 -20.69 -14.76
C THR A 722 22.44 -21.84 -15.24
N GLY A 723 21.25 -21.56 -15.79
CA GLY A 723 20.20 -22.57 -15.96
C GLY A 723 19.51 -22.94 -14.64
N GLN A 724 19.67 -22.14 -13.58
CA GLN A 724 19.16 -22.43 -12.23
C GLN A 724 18.48 -21.19 -11.61
N ILE A 725 17.20 -21.31 -11.32
CA ILE A 725 16.41 -20.29 -10.61
C ILE A 725 16.72 -20.40 -9.12
N LYS A 726 17.45 -19.43 -8.57
CA LYS A 726 17.76 -19.31 -7.14
C LYS A 726 16.99 -18.14 -6.52
N GLN A 727 16.62 -18.25 -5.25
CA GLN A 727 15.93 -17.17 -4.54
C GLN A 727 16.94 -16.14 -4.01
N PRO A 728 16.74 -14.83 -4.26
CA PRO A 728 17.64 -13.82 -3.70
C PRO A 728 17.51 -13.68 -2.18
N TYR A 729 18.63 -13.59 -1.47
CA TYR A 729 18.66 -13.45 -0.01
C TYR A 729 19.64 -12.35 0.46
N LEU A 730 19.28 -11.69 1.56
CA LEU A 730 19.95 -10.50 2.06
C LEU A 730 20.79 -10.73 3.33
N ILE A 731 20.42 -11.65 4.23
CA ILE A 731 21.21 -11.95 5.44
C ILE A 731 22.05 -13.20 5.17
N ALA A 732 23.37 -13.06 5.29
CA ALA A 732 24.33 -14.15 5.13
C ALA A 732 24.65 -14.85 6.45
N TRP A 733 24.91 -14.08 7.52
CA TRP A 733 25.29 -14.63 8.83
C TRP A 733 24.54 -13.97 9.99
N ARG A 734 24.38 -14.73 11.08
CA ARG A 734 24.03 -14.26 12.43
C ARG A 734 25.17 -14.66 13.36
N ASP A 735 25.86 -13.71 13.98
CA ASP A 735 27.08 -13.95 14.76
C ASP A 735 28.13 -14.78 13.98
N THR A 736 28.25 -16.08 14.27
CA THR A 736 29.09 -17.04 13.53
C THR A 736 28.29 -18.20 12.91
N GLU A 737 26.97 -18.06 12.78
CA GLU A 737 26.06 -19.01 12.15
C GLU A 737 25.87 -18.63 10.67
N ASP A 738 26.24 -19.53 9.76
CA ASP A 738 25.95 -19.38 8.33
C ASP A 738 24.46 -19.62 8.05
N LEU A 739 23.76 -18.58 7.65
CA LEU A 739 22.36 -18.65 7.24
C LEU A 739 22.22 -18.84 5.72
N SER A 740 23.30 -18.65 4.95
CA SER A 740 23.29 -18.78 3.48
C SER A 740 22.87 -20.17 3.03
N ALA A 741 23.32 -21.22 3.74
CA ALA A 741 22.98 -22.62 3.48
C ALA A 741 21.45 -22.85 3.41
N SER A 742 20.67 -22.18 4.27
CA SER A 742 19.20 -22.28 4.26
C SER A 742 18.52 -21.64 3.04
N SER A 743 19.25 -20.81 2.29
CA SER A 743 18.76 -20.07 1.11
C SER A 743 19.22 -20.66 -0.23
N GLN A 744 19.97 -21.77 -0.24
CA GLN A 744 20.59 -22.32 -1.46
C GLN A 744 19.64 -23.11 -2.38
N THR A 745 18.33 -23.15 -2.09
CA THR A 745 17.34 -23.88 -2.90
C THR A 745 17.31 -23.35 -4.34
N SER A 746 17.48 -24.26 -5.30
CA SER A 746 17.44 -23.96 -6.73
C SER A 746 16.46 -24.85 -7.47
N VAL A 747 15.75 -24.26 -8.43
CA VAL A 747 14.90 -24.95 -9.39
C VAL A 747 15.57 -24.89 -10.75
N GLU A 748 15.64 -26.00 -11.48
CA GLU A 748 16.21 -26.02 -12.82
C GLU A 748 15.35 -25.22 -13.80
N LEU A 749 15.99 -24.38 -14.62
CA LEU A 749 15.34 -23.66 -15.71
C LEU A 749 15.25 -24.60 -16.93
N ASP A 750 14.38 -25.60 -16.84
CA ASP A 750 14.23 -26.64 -17.86
C ASP A 750 13.55 -26.08 -19.13
N VAL A 751 14.37 -25.52 -20.02
CA VAL A 751 13.97 -24.98 -21.32
C VAL A 751 14.89 -25.50 -22.42
N ALA A 752 14.36 -25.63 -23.64
CA ALA A 752 15.19 -26.00 -24.78
C ALA A 752 16.26 -24.94 -25.06
N HIS A 753 17.41 -25.34 -25.61
CA HIS A 753 18.37 -24.46 -26.29
C HIS A 753 18.77 -23.14 -25.57
N LEU A 754 18.86 -23.10 -24.24
CA LEU A 754 19.18 -21.90 -23.45
C LEU A 754 20.44 -21.13 -23.95
N ALA A 755 21.42 -21.85 -24.50
CA ALA A 755 22.61 -21.28 -25.12
C ALA A 755 22.33 -20.31 -26.29
N TRP A 756 21.20 -20.43 -26.99
CA TRP A 756 20.79 -19.48 -28.03
C TRP A 756 20.46 -18.11 -27.42
N LEU A 757 19.73 -18.07 -26.29
CA LEU A 757 19.42 -16.83 -25.58
C LEU A 757 20.69 -16.19 -25.00
N GLN A 758 21.59 -16.99 -24.42
CA GLN A 758 22.89 -16.53 -23.96
C GLN A 758 23.71 -15.91 -25.12
N THR A 759 23.78 -16.58 -26.28
CA THR A 759 24.45 -16.07 -27.48
C THR A 759 23.84 -14.74 -27.96
N ALA A 760 22.51 -14.66 -27.98
CA ALA A 760 21.78 -13.45 -28.36
C ALA A 760 22.05 -12.28 -27.40
N MET A 761 22.11 -12.53 -26.08
CA MET A 761 22.44 -11.51 -25.07
C MET A 761 23.90 -11.03 -25.19
N GLN A 762 24.81 -11.85 -25.67
CA GLN A 762 26.18 -11.42 -25.99
C GLN A 762 26.21 -10.55 -27.27
N ALA A 763 25.38 -10.84 -28.27
CA ALA A 763 25.30 -10.07 -29.51
C ALA A 763 24.82 -8.63 -29.29
N VAL A 764 23.88 -8.40 -28.36
CA VAL A 764 23.46 -7.06 -27.92
C VAL A 764 24.65 -6.19 -27.50
N VAL A 765 25.61 -6.78 -26.76
CA VAL A 765 26.78 -6.09 -26.20
C VAL A 765 27.93 -5.98 -27.21
N LYS A 766 28.13 -7.00 -28.05
CA LYS A 766 29.16 -7.00 -29.09
C LYS A 766 28.84 -6.07 -30.27
N SER A 767 27.58 -6.04 -30.72
CA SER A 767 27.21 -5.40 -31.99
C SER A 767 25.82 -4.73 -32.03
N GLY A 768 24.98 -4.95 -31.02
CA GLY A 768 23.63 -4.40 -30.90
C GLY A 768 23.53 -3.08 -30.13
N THR A 769 22.43 -2.91 -29.40
CA THR A 769 22.04 -1.67 -28.69
C THR A 769 22.94 -1.26 -27.51
N ALA A 770 23.89 -2.12 -27.08
CA ALA A 770 24.84 -1.81 -26.01
C ALA A 770 26.31 -1.79 -26.47
N ARG A 771 26.54 -1.75 -27.80
CA ARG A 771 27.90 -1.81 -28.39
C ARG A 771 28.82 -0.67 -27.92
N GLY A 772 30.10 -0.98 -27.74
CA GLY A 772 31.16 0.00 -27.52
C GLY A 772 31.35 0.50 -26.08
N HIS A 773 30.38 0.32 -25.17
CA HIS A 773 30.52 0.80 -23.79
C HIS A 773 31.51 -0.01 -22.93
N PHE A 774 31.59 -1.33 -23.14
CA PHE A 774 32.31 -2.24 -22.23
C PHE A 774 33.81 -2.40 -22.52
N GLY A 775 34.32 -1.90 -23.66
CA GLY A 775 35.74 -1.95 -24.01
C GLY A 775 36.29 -3.38 -23.99
N LYS A 776 37.40 -3.60 -23.27
CA LYS A 776 38.00 -4.95 -23.11
C LYS A 776 37.08 -5.98 -22.44
N LEU A 777 36.00 -5.55 -21.77
CA LEU A 777 35.04 -6.45 -21.12
C LEU A 777 33.91 -6.92 -22.06
N THR A 778 33.80 -6.37 -23.28
CA THR A 778 32.78 -6.77 -24.28
C THR A 778 32.68 -8.28 -24.56
N PRO A 779 33.76 -9.10 -24.53
CA PRO A 779 33.63 -10.55 -24.69
C PRO A 779 32.90 -11.24 -23.53
N TYR A 780 32.96 -10.67 -22.33
CA TYR A 780 32.57 -11.31 -21.06
C TYR A 780 31.20 -10.84 -20.54
N VAL A 781 30.61 -9.82 -21.17
CA VAL A 781 29.34 -9.23 -20.73
C VAL A 781 28.22 -9.65 -21.68
N TYR A 782 27.13 -10.12 -21.08
CA TYR A 782 25.91 -10.59 -21.70
C TYR A 782 24.77 -9.71 -21.19
N GLY A 783 23.88 -9.20 -22.03
CA GLY A 783 22.78 -8.38 -21.52
C GLY A 783 21.74 -7.94 -22.53
N LYS A 784 20.75 -7.18 -22.04
CA LYS A 784 19.67 -6.60 -22.82
C LYS A 784 19.33 -5.19 -22.36
N THR A 785 19.28 -4.25 -23.31
CA THR A 785 18.74 -2.90 -23.07
C THR A 785 17.22 -2.91 -23.07
N GLY A 786 16.61 -2.22 -22.12
CA GLY A 786 15.20 -1.84 -22.14
C GLY A 786 15.03 -0.33 -22.20
N THR A 787 13.95 0.08 -22.84
CA THR A 787 13.35 1.40 -22.70
C THR A 787 11.86 1.14 -22.50
N ALA A 788 11.26 1.75 -21.49
CA ALA A 788 9.82 1.75 -21.25
C ALA A 788 9.32 3.19 -21.16
N GLN A 789 8.03 3.39 -21.45
CA GLN A 789 7.43 4.71 -21.51
C GLN A 789 6.39 4.83 -20.39
N ALA A 790 6.69 5.64 -19.39
CA ALA A 790 5.81 5.91 -18.26
C ALA A 790 5.08 7.24 -18.48
N LYS A 791 3.81 7.33 -18.09
CA LYS A 791 3.06 8.59 -18.06
C LYS A 791 2.47 8.83 -16.66
N PRO A 792 3.25 9.35 -15.71
CA PRO A 792 2.76 9.71 -14.38
C PRO A 792 1.60 10.70 -14.42
N LYS A 793 0.76 10.68 -13.38
CA LYS A 793 -0.36 11.60 -13.25
C LYS A 793 0.15 13.03 -13.07
N GLY A 794 -0.01 13.86 -14.11
CA GLY A 794 0.44 15.26 -14.13
C GLY A 794 1.77 15.48 -14.84
N GLU A 795 2.45 14.44 -15.32
CA GLU A 795 3.68 14.56 -16.10
C GLU A 795 3.44 14.35 -17.62
N ALA A 796 4.46 14.72 -18.39
CA ALA A 796 4.62 14.30 -19.78
C ALA A 796 4.90 12.78 -19.88
N LEU A 797 5.08 12.28 -21.10
CA LEU A 797 5.60 10.93 -21.31
C LEU A 797 7.09 10.92 -20.97
N GLN A 798 7.51 10.06 -20.06
CA GLN A 798 8.87 9.92 -19.55
C GLN A 798 9.46 8.57 -19.95
N ASP A 799 10.72 8.54 -20.40
CA ASP A 799 11.43 7.27 -20.61
C ASP A 799 11.98 6.72 -19.29
N THR A 800 11.94 5.39 -19.15
CA THR A 800 12.70 4.64 -18.13
C THR A 800 13.74 3.78 -18.82
N ALA A 801 15.01 4.00 -18.46
CA ALA A 801 16.15 3.27 -18.99
C ALA A 801 16.40 1.99 -18.18
N TRP A 802 16.64 0.87 -18.86
CA TRP A 802 16.96 -0.42 -18.24
C TRP A 802 18.18 -1.09 -18.91
N PHE A 803 19.01 -1.76 -18.12
CA PHE A 803 19.96 -2.75 -18.64
C PHE A 803 20.06 -3.94 -17.70
N VAL A 804 19.72 -5.13 -18.19
CA VAL A 804 19.74 -6.40 -17.45
C VAL A 804 20.78 -7.33 -18.07
N GLY A 805 21.49 -8.13 -17.28
CA GLY A 805 22.53 -9.01 -17.82
C GLY A 805 23.41 -9.70 -16.79
N PHE A 806 24.47 -10.33 -17.26
CA PHE A 806 25.47 -11.00 -16.43
C PHE A 806 26.88 -10.84 -17.01
N TYR A 807 27.87 -11.03 -16.15
CA TYR A 807 29.28 -11.10 -16.50
C TYR A 807 29.80 -12.53 -16.26
N SER A 808 30.49 -13.09 -17.25
CA SER A 808 31.25 -14.34 -17.12
C SER A 808 32.51 -14.29 -17.95
N LYS A 809 33.63 -14.68 -17.33
CA LYS A 809 34.95 -14.72 -17.97
C LYS A 809 35.22 -15.99 -18.77
N THR A 810 34.54 -17.10 -18.44
CA THR A 810 34.75 -18.43 -19.02
C THR A 810 33.56 -18.87 -19.88
N LYS A 811 32.41 -19.14 -19.24
CA LYS A 811 31.17 -19.61 -19.88
C LYS A 811 29.94 -19.16 -19.05
N PRO A 812 28.75 -18.99 -19.64
CA PRO A 812 27.58 -18.45 -18.93
C PRO A 812 27.25 -19.12 -17.58
N SER A 813 27.36 -20.45 -17.49
CA SER A 813 27.07 -21.17 -16.24
C SER A 813 28.09 -20.97 -15.12
N GLU A 814 29.26 -20.39 -15.42
CA GLU A 814 30.27 -19.95 -14.45
C GLU A 814 30.25 -18.41 -14.27
N ALA A 815 29.15 -17.72 -14.58
CA ALA A 815 29.01 -16.30 -14.29
C ALA A 815 29.28 -16.00 -12.80
N SER A 816 30.00 -14.90 -12.54
CA SER A 816 30.31 -14.43 -11.18
C SER A 816 29.36 -13.32 -10.71
N LEU A 817 28.77 -12.57 -11.65
CA LEU A 817 27.85 -11.46 -11.40
C LEU A 817 26.65 -11.50 -12.35
N ALA A 818 25.44 -11.37 -11.81
CA ALA A 818 24.22 -11.00 -12.55
C ALA A 818 23.72 -9.64 -12.06
N PHE A 819 23.11 -8.83 -12.93
CA PHE A 819 22.76 -7.45 -12.61
C PHE A 819 21.51 -6.94 -13.32
N ALA A 820 20.92 -5.89 -12.74
CA ALA A 820 19.93 -5.05 -13.39
C ALA A 820 20.06 -3.58 -12.94
N CYS A 821 20.16 -2.68 -13.92
CA CYS A 821 20.08 -1.23 -13.77
C CYS A 821 18.71 -0.73 -14.22
N GLN A 822 18.13 0.19 -13.46
CA GLN A 822 16.97 1.01 -13.81
C GLN A 822 17.28 2.48 -13.50
N ILE A 823 16.98 3.40 -14.42
CA ILE A 823 16.93 4.85 -14.16
C ILE A 823 15.61 5.41 -14.70
N THR A 824 14.86 6.11 -13.85
CA THR A 824 13.55 6.71 -14.17
C THR A 824 13.70 8.15 -14.64
N ARG A 825 12.74 8.61 -15.47
CA ARG A 825 12.75 9.96 -16.07
C ARG A 825 14.08 10.27 -16.78
N ALA A 826 14.56 9.28 -17.53
CA ALA A 826 15.87 9.28 -18.17
C ALA A 826 15.87 10.08 -19.47
N ASP A 827 17.01 10.70 -19.82
CA ASP A 827 17.17 11.45 -21.08
C ASP A 827 17.43 10.54 -22.30
N GLY A 828 17.04 9.27 -22.21
CA GLY A 828 17.04 8.30 -23.29
C GLY A 828 17.01 6.85 -22.82
N GLY A 829 17.05 5.92 -23.78
CA GLY A 829 16.90 4.48 -23.52
C GLY A 829 18.08 3.79 -22.84
N GLY A 830 17.84 2.53 -22.43
CA GLY A 830 18.80 1.69 -21.68
C GLY A 830 20.21 1.56 -22.25
N GLY A 831 20.36 1.64 -23.58
CA GLY A 831 21.68 1.64 -24.24
C GLY A 831 22.47 2.93 -24.01
N LYS A 832 21.81 4.10 -24.00
CA LYS A 832 22.46 5.40 -23.73
C LYS A 832 22.78 5.59 -22.25
N ILE A 833 22.01 4.99 -21.35
CA ILE A 833 21.99 5.35 -19.92
C ILE A 833 22.49 4.19 -19.03
N CYS A 834 21.73 3.09 -18.94
CA CYS A 834 22.06 2.00 -18.01
C CYS A 834 23.20 1.08 -18.47
N ALA A 835 23.46 0.95 -19.78
CA ALA A 835 24.62 0.20 -20.26
C ALA A 835 25.96 0.90 -19.89
N PRO A 836 26.12 2.23 -20.02
CA PRO A 836 27.24 2.97 -19.42
C PRO A 836 27.37 2.82 -17.91
N VAL A 837 26.27 2.81 -17.14
CA VAL A 837 26.30 2.57 -15.68
C VAL A 837 26.97 1.23 -15.38
N VAL A 838 26.51 0.15 -16.00
CA VAL A 838 27.07 -1.18 -15.75
C VAL A 838 28.49 -1.32 -16.33
N ALA A 839 28.80 -0.68 -17.45
CA ALA A 839 30.15 -0.67 -18.01
C ALA A 839 31.16 0.01 -17.09
N GLU A 840 30.83 1.18 -16.53
CA GLU A 840 31.68 1.91 -15.59
C GLU A 840 31.84 1.16 -14.26
N PHE A 841 30.77 0.52 -13.77
CA PHE A 841 30.81 -0.36 -12.60
C PHE A 841 31.76 -1.56 -12.82
N LEU A 842 31.57 -2.34 -13.89
CA LEU A 842 32.41 -3.52 -14.17
C LEU A 842 33.87 -3.13 -14.46
N GLN A 843 34.13 -1.98 -15.09
CA GLN A 843 35.48 -1.44 -15.28
C GLN A 843 36.12 -0.96 -13.97
N THR A 844 35.33 -0.62 -12.96
CA THR A 844 35.83 -0.29 -11.61
C THR A 844 36.18 -1.56 -10.85
N LEU A 845 35.34 -2.60 -10.91
CA LEU A 845 35.65 -3.91 -10.34
C LEU A 845 36.86 -4.58 -11.00
N ASP A 846 37.01 -4.46 -12.33
CA ASP A 846 38.18 -4.95 -13.09
C ASP A 846 39.50 -4.36 -12.56
N LYS A 847 39.55 -3.03 -12.38
CA LYS A 847 40.73 -2.33 -11.83
C LYS A 847 41.03 -2.71 -10.39
N ALA A 848 40.01 -3.07 -9.61
CA ALA A 848 40.13 -3.53 -8.23
C ALA A 848 40.36 -5.06 -8.13
N ASN A 849 40.36 -5.80 -9.24
CA ASN A 849 40.39 -7.27 -9.32
C ASN A 849 39.18 -7.99 -8.67
N LEU A 850 38.05 -7.31 -8.47
CA LEU A 850 36.88 -7.81 -7.73
C LEU A 850 35.85 -8.62 -8.57
N LEU A 851 36.07 -8.74 -9.88
CA LEU A 851 35.14 -9.43 -10.81
C LEU A 851 35.01 -10.94 -10.55
N GLU A 852 36.05 -11.60 -10.03
CA GLU A 852 36.08 -13.06 -9.80
C GLU A 852 36.04 -13.47 -8.32
N VAL A 853 36.27 -12.52 -7.40
CA VAL A 853 36.43 -12.76 -5.95
C VAL A 853 35.11 -13.22 -5.28
N GLN A 854 34.00 -13.18 -6.01
CA GLN A 854 32.67 -13.63 -5.56
C GLN A 854 32.57 -15.15 -5.35
N HIS A 855 33.58 -15.93 -5.75
CA HIS A 855 33.67 -17.37 -5.49
C HIS A 855 34.22 -17.72 -4.09
N ALA A 856 33.79 -16.98 -3.07
CA ALA A 856 33.75 -17.51 -1.72
C ALA A 856 32.75 -18.68 -1.69
N LYS A 857 33.28 -19.90 -1.87
CA LYS A 857 32.59 -21.09 -1.35
C LYS A 857 32.52 -20.95 0.18
N PRO A 858 31.43 -21.38 0.83
CA PRO A 858 31.47 -21.64 2.27
C PRO A 858 32.48 -22.75 2.59
#